data_AF-A0A9J7BQA9-F1
#
_entry.id   AF-A0A9J7BQA9-F1
#
_cell.length_a   1.000
_cell.length_b   1.000
_cell.length_c   1.000
_cell.angle_alpha   90.00
_cell.angle_beta   90.00
_cell.angle_gamma   90.00
#
_symmetry.space_group_name_H-M   'P 1'
#
loop_
_entity.id
_entity.type
_entity.pdbx_description
1 polymer ?
#
loop_
_entity_poly.entity_id
_entity_poly.type
_entity_poly.pdbx_seq_one_letter_code
_entity_poly.pdbx_strand_id
1 'polypeptide(L)'
;MLNKFHLSIRRILLLCFTVIAVSVLAGCSAYSNNKTPKPFVSLSASPSSINAGSSSTLTVTADNATTVTIAGSDGSSYKLPAAGGTQVVSPKATTNYTATVEGTGGSNTATATVTVAPPAGATVNISANPTTINAGSSSILTVAATNATRVTVTGTDGSSYTLPATGGTQVVTPAATTTYTATATGAGGNATATATVTVNSGTATTVTINANPATINAGASSTLTVAATNATQVTVTGSDGSSYSLTPTGGTQVVSPAATTTYTATATGAAGNATATATVTVNGGAATTVSINANPTTIAAGSSSTLTVAATNATQVTVTGSDGSSYNLAATGGTQVVSPAATTTYTATAKGAAGNATATATVTVSSAPAPTVTINANPSTITAGTATTLTVAATNATQVTVTGTDGSSYNLSATGGTQSVSPTSDTTYTATATGAGGSATATATVTVVPAASLQSIKHVLFMLQENHSFDNYFGMLNPYRSKNGFTTGDDGLVYQVDGIDDKRSTITNQDDEGDSYSLFPLKSTCVDDMSSDWLASFGDVNRYNFTTTRPINMDGFVHDAEGYAKSCTANGAICSGSFTDLTGQRAMGYYDENFLNYYYYMASQFAVSDRWFSPMASKSVDNRIATFSGGTTQGLVKDPGNDGVGQLNIANIFQELDQNNVSWKIYYTVTLAYCTDPEDCGTGPAQYPATFFSNFTYANKYLYENPTGAACAAPTQPSSVVGDSGNTFCIDPNHIAPIKQYFTDVTNNTLPSFAFIEAGYGRNDEHPGSGQSVITGQYEVASVINSLMQSASWSSSAFFLSYDEGGGPYDHVPPVPNHSNDYTDVSLKTTIPDISSIAVNPDGYYPCVPSSGTPTTHCDLSKIDPGANAADAAAVNGFAAQLGFRVPNFVVSPYARKHYVSHIPMDHTAVIKFVENRFINGSAHLTARDAAQPNLLDFFDFTTAPWMTPPSPPAPVTTSTLGYNPCTPQTMQ
;
A
#
# COMPACT_ATOMS: atom_id res chain seq x y z
N MET A 1 38.11 -31.53 40.17
CA MET A 1 38.67 -30.50 41.08
C MET A 1 37.60 -29.45 41.38
N LEU A 2 37.85 -28.55 42.33
CA LEU A 2 36.84 -27.80 43.09
C LEU A 2 36.12 -26.66 42.34
N ASN A 3 34.90 -26.35 42.81
CA ASN A 3 34.28 -25.01 42.96
C ASN A 3 33.91 -24.17 41.71
N LYS A 4 32.84 -23.31 41.69
CA LYS A 4 31.68 -23.09 42.60
C LYS A 4 30.64 -22.13 41.94
N PHE A 5 29.51 -21.90 42.64
CA PHE A 5 28.40 -20.95 42.41
C PHE A 5 27.39 -21.34 41.30
N HIS A 6 26.12 -21.72 41.59
CA HIS A 6 24.99 -21.04 42.28
C HIS A 6 24.32 -19.96 41.40
N LEU A 7 22.99 -19.88 41.24
CA LEU A 7 21.82 -20.49 41.91
C LEU A 7 20.86 -21.09 40.81
N SER A 8 19.65 -21.66 40.99
CA SER A 8 18.75 -21.75 42.15
C SER A 8 17.77 -22.96 42.18
N ILE A 9 16.87 -22.88 43.16
CA ILE A 9 15.70 -23.63 43.67
C ILE A 9 14.65 -24.04 42.58
N ARG A 10 14.09 -25.27 42.45
CA ARG A 10 13.42 -26.26 43.35
C ARG A 10 11.99 -25.82 43.80
N ARG A 11 10.93 -26.63 44.04
CA ARG A 11 10.67 -28.08 44.30
C ARG A 11 9.12 -28.31 44.22
N ILE A 12 8.55 -29.37 43.61
CA ILE A 12 8.21 -30.76 44.10
C ILE A 12 6.75 -31.01 44.60
N LEU A 13 6.06 -31.94 43.89
CA LEU A 13 5.13 -33.04 44.29
C LEU A 13 3.75 -32.87 45.00
N LEU A 14 2.75 -33.55 44.39
CA LEU A 14 1.80 -34.58 44.93
C LEU A 14 0.78 -34.25 46.06
N LEU A 15 -0.53 -34.52 45.84
CA LEU A 15 -1.37 -35.55 46.55
C LEU A 15 -2.92 -35.38 46.41
N CYS A 16 -3.57 -36.49 46.02
CA CYS A 16 -4.83 -37.12 46.47
C CYS A 16 -6.03 -36.37 47.15
N PHE A 17 -7.23 -36.61 46.57
CA PHE A 17 -8.48 -37.15 47.18
C PHE A 17 -9.46 -36.36 48.11
N THR A 18 -10.73 -36.27 47.62
CA THR A 18 -12.06 -36.49 48.31
C THR A 18 -12.83 -35.44 49.16
N VAL A 19 -14.17 -35.63 49.10
CA VAL A 19 -15.29 -35.32 50.06
C VAL A 19 -16.14 -34.04 49.86
N ILE A 20 -17.32 -34.24 49.26
CA ILE A 20 -18.71 -33.92 49.73
C ILE A 20 -18.89 -32.74 50.74
N ALA A 21 -19.80 -31.80 50.44
CA ALA A 21 -20.97 -31.49 51.31
C ALA A 21 -21.87 -30.31 50.85
N VAL A 22 -23.17 -30.61 50.72
CA VAL A 22 -24.35 -29.87 51.21
C VAL A 22 -24.62 -28.41 50.78
N SER A 23 -25.87 -28.20 50.35
CA SER A 23 -26.49 -26.96 49.91
C SER A 23 -27.39 -26.29 50.98
N VAL A 24 -27.86 -25.06 50.66
CA VAL A 24 -29.01 -24.31 51.23
C VAL A 24 -28.76 -23.49 52.51
N LEU A 25 -28.71 -22.14 52.40
CA LEU A 25 -29.84 -21.23 52.74
C LEU A 25 -29.55 -19.74 52.47
N ALA A 26 -30.59 -19.04 51.99
CA ALA A 26 -30.95 -17.61 52.15
C ALA A 26 -29.90 -16.47 52.07
N GLY A 27 -30.04 -15.65 51.01
CA GLY A 27 -30.44 -14.24 51.15
C GLY A 27 -29.39 -13.16 51.46
N CYS A 28 -28.95 -12.43 50.42
CA CYS A 28 -28.83 -10.97 50.44
C CYS A 28 -28.60 -10.39 49.03
N SER A 29 -29.19 -9.24 48.73
CA SER A 29 -29.02 -8.53 47.45
C SER A 29 -27.86 -7.55 47.51
N ALA A 30 -26.89 -7.64 46.59
CA ALA A 30 -26.03 -6.52 46.17
C ALA A 30 -25.19 -6.88 44.95
N TYR A 31 -25.07 -5.93 44.01
CA TYR A 31 -24.00 -5.79 43.00
C TYR A 31 -23.55 -7.03 42.20
N SER A 32 -23.90 -7.05 40.91
CA SER A 32 -22.96 -7.56 39.88
C SER A 32 -22.79 -6.55 38.76
N ASN A 33 -21.53 -6.20 38.47
CA ASN A 33 -21.15 -5.50 37.26
C ASN A 33 -21.46 -6.42 36.08
N ASN A 34 -22.54 -6.15 35.34
CA ASN A 34 -22.95 -7.00 34.22
C ASN A 34 -22.10 -6.70 32.97
N LYS A 35 -20.78 -6.91 33.09
CA LYS A 35 -19.88 -7.03 31.94
C LYS A 35 -20.31 -8.30 31.21
N THR A 36 -21.03 -8.15 30.10
CA THR A 36 -21.44 -9.26 29.23
C THR A 36 -20.25 -10.18 28.96
N PRO A 37 -20.29 -11.48 29.31
CA PRO A 37 -19.15 -12.36 29.16
C PRO A 37 -18.65 -12.36 27.71
N LYS A 38 -17.34 -12.16 27.52
CA LYS A 38 -16.73 -12.29 26.19
C LYS A 38 -16.85 -13.75 25.75
N PRO A 39 -17.27 -14.05 24.50
CA PRO A 39 -17.36 -15.42 24.01
C PRO A 39 -16.06 -16.21 24.20
N PHE A 40 -16.19 -17.45 24.64
CA PHE A 40 -15.10 -18.41 24.70
C PHE A 40 -15.15 -19.33 23.49
N VAL A 41 -13.99 -19.67 22.94
CA VAL A 41 -13.86 -20.72 21.92
C VAL A 41 -12.58 -21.51 22.15
N SER A 42 -12.67 -22.83 21.99
CA SER A 42 -11.53 -23.69 21.72
C SER A 42 -11.78 -24.49 20.45
N LEU A 43 -10.72 -24.76 19.68
CA LEU A 43 -10.75 -25.58 18.47
C LEU A 43 -9.62 -26.60 18.57
N SER A 44 -9.91 -27.86 18.25
CA SER A 44 -8.94 -28.94 18.16
C SER A 44 -9.20 -29.80 16.93
N ALA A 45 -8.17 -30.44 16.39
CA ALA A 45 -8.26 -31.34 15.24
C ALA A 45 -7.81 -32.75 15.64
N SER A 46 -8.63 -33.77 15.35
CA SER A 46 -8.33 -35.16 15.68
C SER A 46 -8.68 -36.13 14.53
N PRO A 47 -7.70 -36.88 13.99
CA PRO A 47 -6.26 -36.72 14.20
C PRO A 47 -5.74 -35.40 13.61
N SER A 48 -4.77 -34.77 14.26
CA SER A 48 -4.12 -33.52 13.78
C SER A 48 -3.14 -33.74 12.62
N SER A 49 -2.90 -35.00 12.23
CA SER A 49 -2.14 -35.41 11.05
C SER A 49 -2.87 -36.51 10.29
N ILE A 50 -2.95 -36.36 8.98
CA ILE A 50 -3.68 -37.22 8.04
C ILE A 50 -2.88 -37.43 6.74
N ASN A 51 -3.25 -38.48 5.99
CA ASN A 51 -2.87 -38.57 4.58
C ASN A 51 -3.78 -37.68 3.72
N ALA A 52 -3.30 -37.21 2.58
CA ALA A 52 -4.05 -36.30 1.70
C ALA A 52 -5.44 -36.87 1.35
N GLY A 53 -6.50 -36.09 1.60
CA GLY A 53 -7.88 -36.51 1.35
C GLY A 53 -8.48 -37.49 2.37
N SER A 54 -7.73 -37.91 3.41
CA SER A 54 -8.33 -38.57 4.59
C SER A 54 -9.07 -37.55 5.46
N SER A 55 -9.89 -38.00 6.40
CA SER A 55 -10.68 -37.12 7.28
C SER A 55 -9.98 -36.80 8.60
N SER A 56 -9.97 -35.53 8.99
CA SER A 56 -9.77 -35.07 10.37
C SER A 56 -11.09 -34.52 10.91
N THR A 57 -11.36 -34.71 12.20
CA THR A 57 -12.53 -34.09 12.87
C THR A 57 -12.07 -32.86 13.65
N LEU A 58 -12.58 -31.71 13.25
CA LEU A 58 -12.50 -30.47 14.02
C LEU A 58 -13.54 -30.54 15.14
N THR A 59 -13.14 -30.30 16.38
CA THR A 59 -14.02 -30.19 17.54
C THR A 59 -13.92 -28.78 18.09
N VAL A 60 -15.03 -28.05 18.07
CA VAL A 60 -15.17 -26.70 18.61
C VAL A 60 -16.02 -26.75 19.87
N THR A 61 -15.53 -26.18 20.96
CA THR A 61 -16.34 -25.87 22.15
C THR A 61 -16.49 -24.35 22.21
N ALA A 62 -17.74 -23.87 22.29
CA ALA A 62 -18.03 -22.44 22.40
C ALA A 62 -18.96 -22.16 23.58
N ASP A 63 -18.79 -21.02 24.22
CA ASP A 63 -19.66 -20.53 25.30
C ASP A 63 -19.87 -19.01 25.19
N ASN A 64 -21.04 -18.54 25.61
CA ASN A 64 -21.53 -17.16 25.45
C ASN A 64 -21.56 -16.65 23.99
N ALA A 65 -21.59 -17.56 23.01
CA ALA A 65 -21.66 -17.23 21.59
C ALA A 65 -23.09 -17.29 21.04
N THR A 66 -23.41 -16.41 20.10
CA THR A 66 -24.61 -16.45 19.22
C THR A 66 -24.30 -17.07 17.85
N THR A 67 -23.06 -16.97 17.37
CA THR A 67 -22.61 -17.56 16.11
C THR A 67 -21.29 -18.31 16.32
N VAL A 68 -21.11 -19.40 15.57
CA VAL A 68 -19.85 -20.16 15.49
C VAL A 68 -19.60 -20.46 14.02
N THR A 69 -18.47 -20.00 13.49
CA THR A 69 -18.01 -20.29 12.12
C THR A 69 -16.60 -20.85 12.14
N ILE A 70 -16.26 -21.66 11.14
CA ILE A 70 -14.90 -22.15 10.89
C ILE A 70 -14.51 -21.72 9.48
N ALA A 71 -13.31 -21.17 9.31
CA ALA A 71 -12.69 -20.90 8.02
C ALA A 71 -11.35 -21.64 7.91
N GLY A 72 -11.16 -22.41 6.84
CA GLY A 72 -9.90 -23.06 6.49
C GLY A 72 -9.04 -22.21 5.55
N SER A 73 -7.72 -22.29 5.69
CA SER A 73 -6.76 -21.64 4.77
C SER A 73 -6.79 -22.21 3.35
N ASP A 74 -7.55 -23.27 3.11
CA ASP A 74 -7.88 -23.84 1.79
C ASP A 74 -9.15 -23.24 1.16
N GLY A 75 -9.76 -22.23 1.80
CA GLY A 75 -10.99 -21.57 1.37
C GLY A 75 -12.27 -22.27 1.82
N SER A 76 -12.18 -23.36 2.59
CA SER A 76 -13.37 -24.03 3.14
C SER A 76 -14.01 -23.22 4.28
N SER A 77 -15.33 -23.26 4.39
CA SER A 77 -16.07 -22.58 5.46
C SER A 77 -17.26 -23.39 5.96
N TYR A 78 -17.49 -23.37 7.27
CA TYR A 78 -18.52 -24.15 7.96
C TYR A 78 -19.18 -23.33 9.06
N LYS A 79 -20.47 -23.57 9.33
CA LYS A 79 -21.22 -22.94 10.43
C LYS A 79 -21.66 -24.00 11.42
N LEU A 80 -21.43 -23.77 12.71
CA LEU A 80 -21.79 -24.68 13.80
C LEU A 80 -22.87 -24.06 14.71
N PRO A 81 -23.54 -24.89 15.55
CA PRO A 81 -24.43 -24.40 16.61
C PRO A 81 -23.71 -23.46 17.59
N ALA A 82 -24.48 -22.63 18.29
CA ALA A 82 -23.99 -21.63 19.24
C ALA A 82 -23.08 -22.19 20.37
N ALA A 83 -23.30 -23.43 20.80
CA ALA A 83 -22.49 -24.12 21.81
C ALA A 83 -21.21 -24.79 21.25
N GLY A 84 -20.94 -24.63 19.95
CA GLY A 84 -19.94 -25.39 19.21
C GLY A 84 -20.48 -26.73 18.68
N GLY A 85 -19.58 -27.65 18.35
CA GLY A 85 -19.89 -28.92 17.71
C GLY A 85 -18.68 -29.52 17.00
N THR A 86 -18.90 -30.58 16.21
CA THR A 86 -17.86 -31.22 15.40
C THR A 86 -18.09 -30.97 13.91
N GLN A 87 -16.99 -30.84 13.16
CA GLN A 87 -16.99 -30.73 11.70
C GLN A 87 -15.91 -31.65 11.13
N VAL A 88 -16.28 -32.56 10.23
CA VAL A 88 -15.32 -33.42 9.52
C VAL A 88 -14.77 -32.65 8.32
N VAL A 89 -13.46 -32.67 8.13
CA VAL A 89 -12.74 -32.00 7.04
C VAL A 89 -11.74 -32.95 6.39
N SER A 90 -11.54 -32.83 5.08
CA SER A 90 -10.62 -33.69 4.31
C SER A 90 -9.68 -32.89 3.41
N PRO A 91 -8.80 -32.05 3.99
CA PRO A 91 -7.93 -31.19 3.20
C PRO A 91 -6.90 -32.01 2.40
N LYS A 92 -6.54 -31.49 1.21
CA LYS A 92 -5.56 -32.11 0.29
C LYS A 92 -4.12 -31.66 0.54
N ALA A 93 -3.94 -30.58 1.29
CA ALA A 93 -2.66 -30.03 1.74
C ALA A 93 -2.79 -29.57 3.20
N THR A 94 -1.67 -29.32 3.88
CA THR A 94 -1.68 -28.87 5.28
C THR A 94 -2.49 -27.57 5.41
N THR A 95 -3.55 -27.60 6.21
CA THR A 95 -4.56 -26.53 6.27
C THR A 95 -4.74 -26.05 7.70
N ASN A 96 -4.71 -24.73 7.89
CA ASN A 96 -5.02 -24.07 9.16
C ASN A 96 -6.50 -23.73 9.21
N TYR A 97 -7.21 -24.19 10.23
CA TYR A 97 -8.61 -23.87 10.48
C TYR A 97 -8.72 -22.87 11.62
N THR A 98 -9.50 -21.82 11.43
CA THR A 98 -9.81 -20.79 12.43
C THR A 98 -11.30 -20.85 12.75
N ALA A 99 -11.63 -21.20 13.99
CA ALA A 99 -12.98 -21.03 14.52
C ALA A 99 -13.14 -19.60 15.04
N THR A 100 -14.16 -18.90 14.58
CA THR A 100 -14.56 -17.56 15.03
C THR A 100 -15.93 -17.66 15.69
N VAL A 101 -16.04 -17.09 16.89
CA VAL A 101 -17.30 -17.01 17.63
C VAL A 101 -17.64 -15.56 17.93
N GLU A 102 -18.91 -15.21 17.78
CA GLU A 102 -19.44 -13.89 18.10
C GLU A 102 -20.55 -14.02 19.13
N GLY A 103 -20.71 -13.03 19.98
CA GLY A 103 -21.77 -12.95 20.98
C GLY A 103 -21.89 -11.53 21.53
N THR A 104 -22.78 -11.33 22.51
CA THR A 104 -23.06 -9.98 23.05
C THR A 104 -21.85 -9.31 23.72
N GLY A 105 -20.84 -10.09 24.13
CA GLY A 105 -19.56 -9.59 24.65
C GLY A 105 -18.43 -9.41 23.62
N GLY A 106 -18.73 -9.42 22.31
CA GLY A 106 -17.77 -9.24 21.22
C GLY A 106 -17.44 -10.53 20.45
N SER A 107 -16.23 -10.60 19.88
CA SER A 107 -15.76 -11.77 19.09
C SER A 107 -14.47 -12.38 19.65
N ASN A 108 -14.27 -13.68 19.43
CA ASN A 108 -13.10 -14.44 19.85
C ASN A 108 -12.77 -15.57 18.85
N THR A 109 -11.51 -16.00 18.80
CA THR A 109 -11.02 -16.95 17.77
C THR A 109 -10.09 -18.02 18.35
N ALA A 110 -10.16 -19.25 17.82
CA ALA A 110 -9.21 -20.32 18.10
C ALA A 110 -8.79 -21.04 16.81
N THR A 111 -7.54 -21.51 16.74
CA THR A 111 -6.96 -22.13 15.54
C THR A 111 -6.50 -23.56 15.78
N ALA A 112 -6.70 -24.45 14.79
CA ALA A 112 -6.06 -25.76 14.74
C ALA A 112 -5.56 -26.10 13.34
N THR A 113 -4.39 -26.72 13.25
CA THR A 113 -3.77 -27.16 11.99
C THR A 113 -4.08 -28.64 11.75
N VAL A 114 -4.47 -28.96 10.51
CA VAL A 114 -4.50 -30.34 10.00
C VAL A 114 -3.27 -30.57 9.11
N THR A 115 -2.31 -31.26 9.70
CA THR A 115 -1.19 -32.01 9.10
C THR A 115 -1.48 -32.82 7.84
N VAL A 116 -1.08 -32.46 6.60
CA VAL A 116 -1.14 -33.43 5.48
C VAL A 116 0.25 -34.01 5.21
N ALA A 117 0.41 -35.31 5.43
CA ALA A 117 1.67 -36.01 5.17
C ALA A 117 1.97 -36.07 3.65
N PRO A 118 3.23 -35.80 3.23
CA PRO A 118 3.61 -35.96 1.82
C PRO A 118 3.52 -37.45 1.41
N PRO A 119 3.14 -37.75 0.16
CA PRO A 119 2.97 -39.12 -0.31
C PRO A 119 4.30 -39.89 -0.24
N ALA A 120 4.25 -41.12 0.28
CA ALA A 120 5.42 -41.97 0.42
C ALA A 120 6.11 -42.21 -0.94
N GLY A 121 7.44 -42.11 -0.96
CA GLY A 121 8.24 -42.35 -2.16
C GLY A 121 8.04 -43.75 -2.72
N ALA A 122 8.10 -43.88 -4.04
CA ALA A 122 8.13 -45.18 -4.70
C ALA A 122 9.39 -45.95 -4.28
N THR A 123 9.28 -47.26 -4.10
CA THR A 123 10.45 -48.15 -3.93
C THR A 123 10.39 -49.26 -4.98
N VAL A 124 11.55 -49.78 -5.37
CA VAL A 124 11.63 -50.91 -6.32
C VAL A 124 12.85 -51.78 -6.01
N ASN A 125 12.65 -53.10 -6.08
CA ASN A 125 13.69 -54.12 -6.10
C ASN A 125 13.48 -55.03 -7.31
N ILE A 126 14.58 -55.52 -7.89
CA ILE A 126 14.58 -56.52 -8.97
C ILE A 126 15.58 -57.63 -8.64
N SER A 127 15.23 -58.87 -8.92
CA SER A 127 16.14 -60.02 -8.90
C SER A 127 15.94 -60.87 -10.15
N ALA A 128 16.98 -61.62 -10.55
CA ALA A 128 16.92 -62.57 -11.66
C ALA A 128 17.08 -63.99 -11.13
N ASN A 129 16.27 -64.94 -11.61
CA ASN A 129 16.40 -66.35 -11.23
C ASN A 129 16.10 -67.29 -12.42
N PRO A 130 17.04 -68.19 -12.81
CA PRO A 130 18.42 -68.25 -12.34
C PRO A 130 19.25 -67.06 -12.84
N THR A 131 20.21 -66.60 -12.04
CA THR A 131 21.16 -65.52 -12.40
C THR A 131 22.13 -65.91 -13.51
N THR A 132 22.27 -67.21 -13.78
CA THR A 132 23.02 -67.77 -14.90
C THR A 132 22.15 -68.77 -15.65
N ILE A 133 22.02 -68.58 -16.96
CA ILE A 133 21.27 -69.42 -17.90
C ILE A 133 22.21 -69.99 -18.97
N ASN A 134 21.82 -71.05 -19.68
CA ASN A 134 22.50 -71.41 -20.92
C ASN A 134 21.95 -70.58 -22.10
N ALA A 135 22.73 -70.42 -23.18
CA ALA A 135 22.24 -69.76 -24.39
C ALA A 135 20.94 -70.42 -24.92
N GLY A 136 19.89 -69.62 -25.10
CA GLY A 136 18.55 -70.08 -25.48
C GLY A 136 17.63 -70.51 -24.32
N SER A 137 18.13 -70.56 -23.08
CA SER A 137 17.29 -70.69 -21.88
C SER A 137 16.75 -69.32 -21.41
N SER A 138 15.76 -69.34 -20.51
CA SER A 138 15.16 -68.13 -19.93
C SER A 138 15.54 -67.93 -18.46
N SER A 139 15.73 -66.68 -18.06
CA SER A 139 15.71 -66.25 -16.65
C SER A 139 14.41 -65.51 -16.37
N ILE A 140 13.95 -65.55 -15.12
CA ILE A 140 12.77 -64.78 -14.69
C ILE A 140 13.24 -63.61 -13.83
N LEU A 141 13.00 -62.39 -14.31
CA LEU A 141 13.12 -61.17 -13.53
C LEU A 141 11.90 -61.07 -12.61
N THR A 142 12.13 -60.95 -11.31
CA THR A 142 11.08 -60.69 -10.31
C THR A 142 11.25 -59.29 -9.80
N VAL A 143 10.26 -58.43 -10.02
CA VAL A 143 10.26 -57.03 -9.59
C VAL A 143 9.18 -56.84 -8.53
N ALA A 144 9.53 -56.21 -7.42
CA ALA A 144 8.58 -55.77 -6.40
C ALA A 144 8.69 -54.26 -6.25
N ALA A 145 7.55 -53.56 -6.24
CA ALA A 145 7.48 -52.12 -6.06
C ALA A 145 6.36 -51.74 -5.09
N THR A 146 6.57 -50.66 -4.34
CA THR A 146 5.55 -50.07 -3.45
C THR A 146 5.45 -48.57 -3.70
N ASN A 147 4.27 -48.00 -3.42
CA ASN A 147 3.91 -46.58 -3.63
C ASN A 147 4.10 -46.06 -5.08
N ALA A 148 4.24 -46.97 -6.04
CA ALA A 148 4.36 -46.65 -7.45
C ALA A 148 3.00 -46.70 -8.16
N THR A 149 2.92 -45.98 -9.27
CA THR A 149 1.80 -45.94 -10.23
C THR A 149 2.18 -46.59 -11.57
N ARG A 150 3.48 -46.70 -11.87
CA ARG A 150 4.03 -47.37 -13.05
C ARG A 150 5.39 -48.01 -12.71
N VAL A 151 5.64 -49.20 -13.24
CA VAL A 151 6.95 -49.87 -13.17
C VAL A 151 7.42 -50.23 -14.58
N THR A 152 8.67 -49.93 -14.92
CA THR A 152 9.28 -50.26 -16.22
C THR A 152 10.64 -50.91 -16.03
N VAL A 153 10.96 -51.94 -16.80
CA VAL A 153 12.25 -52.66 -16.78
C VAL A 153 12.93 -52.50 -18.12
N THR A 154 14.21 -52.13 -18.16
CA THR A 154 15.01 -51.98 -19.39
C THR A 154 16.30 -52.77 -19.32
N GLY A 155 16.60 -53.58 -20.33
CA GLY A 155 17.84 -54.34 -20.46
C GLY A 155 18.93 -53.59 -21.22
N THR A 156 20.21 -53.89 -20.93
CA THR A 156 21.37 -53.40 -21.71
C THR A 156 21.42 -53.96 -23.14
N ASP A 157 20.60 -54.97 -23.44
CA ASP A 157 20.33 -55.50 -24.77
C ASP A 157 19.32 -54.65 -25.58
N GLY A 158 18.81 -53.56 -24.99
CA GLY A 158 17.80 -52.69 -25.58
C GLY A 158 16.36 -53.13 -25.36
N SER A 159 16.12 -54.24 -24.65
CA SER A 159 14.77 -54.71 -24.33
C SER A 159 14.07 -53.80 -23.30
N SER A 160 12.75 -53.68 -23.38
CA SER A 160 11.95 -52.87 -22.45
C SER A 160 10.59 -53.51 -22.16
N TYR A 161 10.19 -53.50 -20.89
CA TYR A 161 8.98 -54.14 -20.39
C TYR A 161 8.25 -53.19 -19.42
N THR A 162 6.93 -53.14 -19.46
CA THR A 162 6.11 -52.42 -18.46
C THR A 162 5.41 -53.43 -17.57
N LEU A 163 5.50 -53.24 -16.26
CA LEU A 163 4.93 -54.13 -15.24
C LEU A 163 3.81 -53.40 -14.46
N PRO A 164 2.93 -54.15 -13.77
CA PRO A 164 1.95 -53.57 -12.86
C PRO A 164 2.60 -52.68 -11.80
N ALA A 165 1.80 -51.76 -11.24
CA ALA A 165 2.27 -50.75 -10.30
C ALA A 165 2.93 -51.32 -9.01
N THR A 166 2.60 -52.55 -8.63
CA THR A 166 3.21 -53.30 -7.50
C THR A 166 4.46 -54.09 -7.88
N GLY A 167 4.91 -54.02 -9.14
CA GLY A 167 5.84 -54.96 -9.73
C GLY A 167 5.14 -56.22 -10.29
N GLY A 168 5.94 -57.20 -10.67
CA GLY A 168 5.52 -58.45 -11.31
C GLY A 168 6.72 -59.28 -11.77
N THR A 169 6.47 -60.39 -12.45
CA THR A 169 7.52 -61.21 -13.07
C THR A 169 7.60 -60.97 -14.57
N GLN A 170 8.81 -60.98 -15.13
CA GLN A 170 9.07 -60.90 -16.56
C GLN A 170 10.08 -61.99 -16.96
N VAL A 171 9.69 -62.85 -17.90
CA VAL A 171 10.59 -63.84 -18.48
C VAL A 171 11.49 -63.16 -19.52
N VAL A 172 12.79 -63.41 -19.47
CA VAL A 172 13.78 -62.89 -20.41
C VAL A 172 14.71 -64.00 -20.92
N THR A 173 15.04 -63.96 -22.21
CA THR A 173 15.93 -64.92 -22.88
C THR A 173 17.10 -64.19 -23.55
N PRO A 174 17.95 -63.48 -22.79
CA PRO A 174 19.04 -62.73 -23.40
C PRO A 174 20.04 -63.66 -24.08
N ALA A 175 20.48 -63.29 -25.28
CA ALA A 175 21.44 -64.06 -26.07
C ALA A 175 22.90 -63.94 -25.55
N ALA A 176 23.18 -62.90 -24.76
CA ALA A 176 24.45 -62.64 -24.10
C ALA A 176 24.20 -62.07 -22.69
N THR A 177 25.22 -62.08 -21.82
CA THR A 177 25.10 -61.55 -20.44
C THR A 177 24.53 -60.13 -20.43
N THR A 178 23.39 -59.93 -19.78
CA THR A 178 22.57 -58.71 -19.88
C THR A 178 22.14 -58.22 -18.49
N THR A 179 22.25 -56.90 -18.25
CA THR A 179 21.80 -56.25 -17.02
C THR A 179 20.47 -55.54 -17.26
N TYR A 180 19.51 -55.75 -16.36
CA TYR A 180 18.17 -55.19 -16.40
C TYR A 180 17.96 -54.20 -15.26
N THR A 181 17.44 -53.02 -15.57
CA THR A 181 17.15 -51.94 -14.64
C THR A 181 15.64 -51.78 -14.49
N ALA A 182 15.10 -52.03 -13.30
CA ALA A 182 13.72 -51.70 -12.96
C ALA A 182 13.64 -50.25 -12.43
N THR A 183 12.66 -49.49 -12.91
CA THR A 183 12.31 -48.14 -12.47
C THR A 183 10.85 -48.12 -12.03
N ALA A 184 10.56 -47.62 -10.83
CA ALA A 184 9.21 -47.41 -10.35
C ALA A 184 8.93 -45.91 -10.17
N THR A 185 7.82 -45.44 -10.72
CA THR A 185 7.36 -44.04 -10.68
C THR A 185 6.12 -43.95 -9.81
N GLY A 186 6.12 -43.09 -8.79
CA GLY A 186 4.98 -42.86 -7.90
C GLY A 186 4.78 -41.40 -7.54
N ALA A 187 3.72 -41.11 -6.76
CA ALA A 187 3.37 -39.74 -6.36
C ALA A 187 4.45 -39.05 -5.50
N GLY A 188 5.31 -39.82 -4.82
CA GLY A 188 6.47 -39.33 -4.08
C GLY A 188 7.81 -39.41 -4.84
N GLY A 189 7.81 -39.60 -6.16
CA GLY A 189 9.02 -39.63 -7.00
C GLY A 189 9.34 -40.99 -7.64
N ASN A 190 10.56 -41.11 -8.19
CA ASN A 190 11.07 -42.32 -8.85
C ASN A 190 12.11 -43.06 -8.00
N ALA A 191 12.14 -44.39 -8.10
CA ALA A 191 13.22 -45.24 -7.59
C ALA A 191 13.69 -46.26 -8.65
N THR A 192 14.92 -46.75 -8.53
CA THR A 192 15.55 -47.67 -9.50
C THR A 192 16.38 -48.78 -8.84
N ALA A 193 16.38 -49.99 -9.42
CA ALA A 193 17.21 -51.13 -9.00
C ALA A 193 17.63 -51.99 -10.22
N THR A 194 18.69 -52.81 -10.09
CA THR A 194 19.27 -53.58 -11.21
C THR A 194 19.53 -55.07 -10.90
N ALA A 195 19.36 -55.95 -11.88
CA ALA A 195 19.75 -57.37 -11.81
C ALA A 195 20.40 -57.86 -13.12
N THR A 196 21.41 -58.73 -13.04
CA THR A 196 22.14 -59.25 -14.21
C THR A 196 21.87 -60.73 -14.43
N VAL A 197 21.65 -61.10 -15.70
CA VAL A 197 21.52 -62.48 -16.19
C VAL A 197 22.76 -62.84 -16.99
N THR A 198 23.50 -63.85 -16.56
CA THR A 198 24.73 -64.34 -17.20
C THR A 198 24.41 -65.50 -18.15
N VAL A 199 25.03 -65.55 -19.33
CA VAL A 199 24.74 -66.59 -20.34
C VAL A 199 25.95 -67.51 -20.53
N ASN A 200 25.82 -68.76 -20.07
CA ASN A 200 26.76 -69.85 -20.28
C ASN A 200 26.55 -70.48 -21.67
N SER A 201 27.64 -70.73 -22.40
CA SER A 201 27.61 -71.48 -23.66
C SER A 201 27.93 -72.95 -23.38
N GLY A 202 27.14 -73.86 -23.95
CA GLY A 202 27.33 -75.32 -23.78
C GLY A 202 28.63 -75.84 -24.41
N THR A 203 28.98 -77.10 -24.15
CA THR A 203 30.19 -77.73 -24.71
C THR A 203 30.19 -77.65 -26.23
N ALA A 204 31.09 -76.83 -26.77
CA ALA A 204 31.08 -76.46 -28.17
C ALA A 204 31.24 -77.69 -29.08
N THR A 205 30.49 -77.69 -30.18
CA THR A 205 30.94 -78.36 -31.41
C THR A 205 32.33 -77.77 -31.76
N THR A 206 33.25 -78.59 -32.23
CA THR A 206 34.58 -78.10 -32.63
C THR A 206 34.90 -78.53 -34.04
N VAL A 207 35.58 -77.66 -34.78
CA VAL A 207 36.12 -77.95 -36.10
C VAL A 207 37.49 -77.33 -36.23
N THR A 208 38.38 -78.00 -36.95
CA THR A 208 39.66 -77.46 -37.39
C THR A 208 39.78 -77.68 -38.89
N ILE A 209 40.48 -76.78 -39.57
CA ILE A 209 40.85 -76.91 -40.97
C ILE A 209 42.29 -76.44 -41.14
N ASN A 210 43.07 -77.16 -41.94
CA ASN A 210 44.44 -76.77 -42.29
C ASN A 210 44.65 -76.91 -43.81
N ALA A 211 45.34 -75.95 -44.42
CA ALA A 211 45.70 -75.97 -45.83
C ALA A 211 47.17 -76.36 -46.01
N ASN A 212 47.48 -77.34 -46.86
CA ASN A 212 48.86 -77.72 -47.14
C ASN A 212 49.06 -78.01 -48.65
N PRO A 213 49.96 -77.27 -49.35
CA PRO A 213 50.67 -76.07 -48.88
C PRO A 213 49.73 -74.88 -48.65
N ALA A 214 49.95 -74.09 -47.59
CA ALA A 214 49.14 -72.93 -47.25
C ALA A 214 49.36 -71.72 -48.19
N THR A 215 50.44 -71.74 -48.97
CA THR A 215 50.75 -70.74 -50.00
C THR A 215 51.02 -71.45 -51.31
N ILE A 216 50.41 -70.97 -52.39
CA ILE A 216 50.51 -71.50 -53.75
C ILE A 216 50.72 -70.37 -54.76
N ASN A 217 51.21 -70.71 -55.95
CA ASN A 217 51.08 -69.83 -57.11
C ASN A 217 49.70 -70.04 -57.75
N ALA A 218 49.19 -69.03 -58.47
CA ALA A 218 47.85 -69.08 -59.06
C ALA A 218 47.69 -70.33 -59.97
N GLY A 219 46.64 -71.12 -59.71
CA GLY A 219 46.35 -72.35 -60.46
C GLY A 219 47.04 -73.63 -59.96
N ALA A 220 47.90 -73.57 -58.93
CA ALA A 220 48.37 -74.77 -58.25
C ALA A 220 47.36 -75.26 -57.18
N SER A 221 47.51 -76.50 -56.72
CA SER A 221 46.58 -77.11 -55.76
C SER A 221 47.07 -77.07 -54.31
N SER A 222 46.15 -76.84 -53.37
CA SER A 222 46.34 -77.04 -51.93
C SER A 222 45.35 -78.07 -51.40
N THR A 223 45.75 -78.89 -50.42
CA THR A 223 44.84 -79.84 -49.76
C THR A 223 44.38 -79.27 -48.43
N LEU A 224 43.07 -79.14 -48.29
CA LEU A 224 42.38 -78.81 -47.05
C LEU A 224 42.13 -80.10 -46.25
N THR A 225 42.61 -80.15 -45.01
CA THR A 225 42.34 -81.23 -44.06
C THR A 225 41.45 -80.69 -42.95
N VAL A 226 40.26 -81.27 -42.78
CA VAL A 226 39.25 -80.86 -41.80
C VAL A 226 39.03 -81.96 -40.78
N ALA A 227 38.93 -81.62 -39.50
CA ALA A 227 38.49 -82.53 -38.45
C ALA A 227 37.39 -81.86 -37.62
N ALA A 228 36.35 -82.61 -37.24
CA ALA A 228 35.23 -82.09 -36.46
C ALA A 228 34.78 -83.05 -35.36
N THR A 229 34.31 -82.50 -34.25
CA THR A 229 33.81 -83.22 -33.07
C THR A 229 32.47 -82.66 -32.63
N ASN A 230 31.56 -83.54 -32.20
CA ASN A 230 30.19 -83.21 -31.81
C ASN A 230 29.37 -82.51 -32.92
N ALA A 231 29.59 -82.91 -34.18
CA ALA A 231 28.91 -82.37 -35.36
C ALA A 231 28.06 -83.45 -36.06
N THR A 232 26.97 -83.01 -36.69
CA THR A 232 26.05 -83.81 -37.52
C THR A 232 26.22 -83.53 -39.01
N GLN A 233 26.83 -82.40 -39.38
CA GLN A 233 27.21 -82.03 -40.75
C GLN A 233 28.53 -81.23 -40.72
N VAL A 234 29.37 -81.39 -41.74
CA VAL A 234 30.53 -80.53 -42.00
C VAL A 234 30.48 -80.03 -43.45
N THR A 235 30.58 -78.72 -43.64
CA THR A 235 30.57 -78.07 -44.96
C THR A 235 31.73 -77.08 -45.05
N VAL A 236 32.54 -77.17 -46.10
CA VAL A 236 33.64 -76.24 -46.40
C VAL A 236 33.19 -75.27 -47.49
N THR A 237 33.34 -73.97 -47.28
CA THR A 237 33.02 -72.94 -48.28
C THR A 237 34.23 -72.03 -48.51
N GLY A 238 34.61 -71.82 -49.77
CA GLY A 238 35.64 -70.85 -50.14
C GLY A 238 35.04 -69.46 -50.32
N SER A 239 35.83 -68.42 -49.99
CA SER A 239 35.49 -67.02 -50.27
C SER A 239 35.42 -66.69 -51.77
N ASP A 240 35.82 -67.63 -52.63
CA ASP A 240 35.63 -67.61 -54.09
C ASP A 240 34.25 -68.16 -54.54
N GLY A 241 33.40 -68.59 -53.61
CA GLY A 241 32.08 -69.16 -53.86
C GLY A 241 32.07 -70.69 -54.01
N SER A 242 33.21 -71.37 -53.87
CA SER A 242 33.28 -72.83 -53.85
C SER A 242 32.61 -73.43 -52.61
N SER A 243 32.05 -74.63 -52.71
CA SER A 243 31.42 -75.33 -51.58
C SER A 243 31.56 -76.85 -51.69
N TYR A 244 31.86 -77.50 -50.56
CA TYR A 244 32.13 -78.94 -50.45
C TYR A 244 31.51 -79.48 -49.16
N SER A 245 30.76 -80.59 -49.23
CA SER A 245 30.27 -81.29 -48.03
C SER A 245 31.19 -82.44 -47.65
N LEU A 246 31.51 -82.56 -46.36
CA LEU A 246 32.36 -83.59 -45.78
C LEU A 246 31.56 -84.45 -44.78
N THR A 247 32.12 -85.61 -44.41
CA THR A 247 31.56 -86.46 -43.37
C THR A 247 31.51 -85.75 -42.00
N PRO A 248 30.58 -86.13 -41.09
CA PRO A 248 30.36 -85.40 -39.82
C PRO A 248 31.59 -85.30 -38.89
N THR A 249 32.61 -86.14 -39.08
CA THR A 249 33.88 -86.11 -38.35
C THR A 249 34.99 -85.32 -39.04
N GLY A 250 34.72 -84.71 -40.20
CA GLY A 250 35.71 -84.09 -41.08
C GLY A 250 36.16 -85.00 -42.23
N GLY A 251 37.22 -84.60 -42.94
CA GLY A 251 37.75 -85.25 -44.16
C GLY A 251 38.79 -84.38 -44.87
N THR A 252 39.27 -84.80 -46.05
CA THR A 252 40.19 -84.01 -46.89
C THR A 252 39.52 -83.55 -48.19
N GLN A 253 39.88 -82.36 -48.67
CA GLN A 253 39.40 -81.79 -49.94
C GLN A 253 40.54 -81.06 -50.65
N VAL A 254 40.78 -81.37 -51.93
CA VAL A 254 41.76 -80.65 -52.76
C VAL A 254 41.10 -79.44 -53.42
N VAL A 255 41.78 -78.30 -53.41
CA VAL A 255 41.30 -77.03 -53.99
C VAL A 255 42.41 -76.36 -54.81
N SER A 256 42.07 -75.51 -55.77
CA SER A 256 43.05 -74.85 -56.67
C SER A 256 42.65 -73.41 -57.00
N PRO A 257 42.57 -72.51 -55.99
CA PRO A 257 42.04 -71.17 -56.21
C PRO A 257 42.95 -70.29 -57.07
N ALA A 258 42.34 -69.39 -57.84
CA ALA A 258 43.04 -68.44 -58.70
C ALA A 258 43.51 -67.16 -57.96
N ALA A 259 42.96 -66.89 -56.77
CA ALA A 259 43.29 -65.77 -55.90
C ALA A 259 43.35 -66.22 -54.43
N THR A 260 43.92 -65.41 -53.52
CA THR A 260 43.99 -65.77 -52.10
C THR A 260 42.59 -66.04 -51.57
N THR A 261 42.33 -67.28 -51.18
CA THR A 261 41.00 -67.77 -50.85
C THR A 261 41.00 -68.36 -49.46
N THR A 262 40.16 -67.80 -48.59
CA THR A 262 39.90 -68.35 -47.26
C THR A 262 38.78 -69.37 -47.35
N TYR A 263 39.07 -70.59 -46.93
CA TYR A 263 38.11 -71.68 -46.85
C TYR A 263 37.62 -71.82 -45.41
N THR A 264 36.31 -71.73 -45.22
CA THR A 264 35.62 -71.85 -43.94
C THR A 264 35.01 -73.24 -43.83
N ALA A 265 35.54 -74.09 -42.95
CA ALA A 265 34.87 -75.30 -42.52
C ALA A 265 33.86 -74.96 -41.43
N THR A 266 32.58 -75.19 -41.70
CA THR A 266 31.47 -75.09 -40.75
C THR A 266 31.05 -76.50 -40.34
N ALA A 267 31.17 -76.82 -39.05
CA ALA A 267 30.63 -78.02 -38.46
C ALA A 267 29.37 -77.67 -37.66
N THR A 268 28.22 -78.19 -38.08
CA THR A 268 26.94 -77.98 -37.42
C THR A 268 26.72 -79.08 -36.40
N GLY A 269 26.41 -78.73 -35.15
CA GLY A 269 26.05 -79.68 -34.10
C GLY A 269 24.98 -79.12 -33.15
N ALA A 270 24.58 -79.93 -32.17
CA ALA A 270 23.45 -79.60 -31.29
C ALA A 270 23.70 -78.39 -30.35
N ALA A 271 24.97 -78.02 -30.15
CA ALA A 271 25.37 -76.83 -29.38
C ALA A 271 25.56 -75.57 -30.25
N GLY A 272 25.26 -75.64 -31.56
CA GLY A 272 25.45 -74.58 -32.53
C GLY A 272 26.44 -74.94 -33.64
N ASN A 273 26.74 -73.97 -34.50
CA ASN A 273 27.77 -74.11 -35.53
C ASN A 273 29.14 -73.73 -34.97
N ALA A 274 30.12 -74.59 -35.21
CA ALA A 274 31.53 -74.27 -35.07
C ALA A 274 32.11 -73.94 -36.44
N THR A 275 32.97 -72.93 -36.52
CA THR A 275 33.65 -72.56 -37.76
C THR A 275 35.15 -72.44 -37.55
N ALA A 276 35.94 -72.98 -38.48
CA ALA A 276 37.37 -72.75 -38.57
C ALA A 276 37.73 -72.40 -40.00
N THR A 277 38.79 -71.59 -40.17
CA THR A 277 39.21 -71.09 -41.49
C THR A 277 40.65 -71.47 -41.79
N ALA A 278 40.92 -71.85 -43.03
CA ALA A 278 42.27 -71.97 -43.57
C ALA A 278 42.37 -71.13 -44.84
N THR A 279 43.37 -70.24 -44.89
CA THR A 279 43.62 -69.42 -46.07
C THR A 279 44.65 -70.10 -46.96
N VAL A 280 44.25 -70.37 -48.20
CA VAL A 280 45.18 -70.71 -49.29
C VAL A 280 45.63 -69.39 -49.91
N THR A 281 46.83 -68.96 -49.55
CA THR A 281 47.40 -67.70 -50.04
C THR A 281 47.90 -67.89 -51.45
N VAL A 282 47.31 -67.18 -52.41
CA VAL A 282 47.80 -67.03 -53.77
C VAL A 282 48.50 -65.68 -53.86
N ASN A 283 49.80 -65.68 -54.13
CA ASN A 283 50.60 -64.46 -54.10
C ASN A 283 50.08 -63.39 -55.09
N GLY A 284 49.62 -62.26 -54.54
CA GLY A 284 49.15 -61.06 -55.23
C GLY A 284 49.55 -59.78 -54.48
N GLY A 285 49.53 -58.62 -55.16
CA GLY A 285 50.17 -57.38 -54.69
C GLY A 285 49.56 -56.67 -53.46
N ALA A 286 50.29 -55.69 -52.92
CA ALA A 286 50.02 -55.03 -51.63
C ALA A 286 48.80 -54.08 -51.58
N ALA A 287 48.22 -53.93 -50.39
CA ALA A 287 46.95 -53.25 -50.14
C ALA A 287 47.02 -51.72 -49.92
N THR A 288 45.94 -51.02 -50.26
CA THR A 288 45.79 -49.54 -50.20
C THR A 288 45.19 -49.04 -48.86
N THR A 289 45.67 -47.90 -48.34
CA THR A 289 45.22 -47.32 -47.05
C THR A 289 45.02 -45.80 -47.11
N VAL A 290 44.22 -45.23 -46.17
CA VAL A 290 44.04 -43.76 -46.00
C VAL A 290 43.70 -43.38 -44.55
N SER A 291 44.06 -42.15 -44.14
CA SER A 291 43.62 -41.49 -42.90
C SER A 291 43.35 -39.99 -43.13
N ILE A 292 42.56 -39.35 -42.26
CA ILE A 292 42.30 -37.90 -42.26
C ILE A 292 42.15 -37.39 -40.81
N ASN A 293 42.65 -36.18 -40.53
CA ASN A 293 42.45 -35.46 -39.27
C ASN A 293 42.16 -33.97 -39.55
N ALA A 294 41.40 -33.30 -38.68
CA ALA A 294 41.10 -31.86 -38.80
C ALA A 294 41.70 -31.07 -37.61
N ASN A 295 42.33 -29.92 -37.88
CA ASN A 295 42.88 -29.06 -36.83
C ASN A 295 42.79 -27.56 -37.19
N PRO A 296 42.15 -26.71 -36.36
CA PRO A 296 41.35 -27.05 -35.19
C PRO A 296 40.06 -27.79 -35.56
N THR A 297 39.54 -28.62 -34.66
CA THR A 297 38.27 -29.37 -34.85
C THR A 297 37.03 -28.50 -34.63
N THR A 298 37.16 -27.33 -34.04
CA THR A 298 36.09 -26.34 -33.86
C THR A 298 36.56 -24.97 -34.31
N ILE A 299 35.71 -24.25 -35.05
CA ILE A 299 35.97 -22.93 -35.63
C ILE A 299 34.75 -22.01 -35.45
N ALA A 300 34.96 -20.70 -35.53
CA ALA A 300 33.86 -19.76 -35.80
C ALA A 300 33.48 -19.82 -37.30
N ALA A 301 32.24 -19.45 -37.65
CA ALA A 301 31.78 -19.47 -39.04
C ALA A 301 32.72 -18.65 -39.96
N GLY A 302 33.17 -19.26 -41.06
CA GLY A 302 34.11 -18.65 -42.01
C GLY A 302 35.59 -18.66 -41.61
N SER A 303 35.94 -19.07 -40.39
CA SER A 303 37.34 -19.38 -40.02
C SER A 303 37.80 -20.70 -40.65
N SER A 304 39.12 -20.92 -40.70
CA SER A 304 39.72 -22.07 -41.38
C SER A 304 40.10 -23.22 -40.43
N SER A 305 39.85 -24.45 -40.86
CA SER A 305 40.45 -25.68 -40.33
C SER A 305 41.37 -26.31 -41.38
N THR A 306 42.44 -26.98 -40.96
CA THR A 306 43.31 -27.74 -41.86
C THR A 306 43.03 -29.23 -41.74
N LEU A 307 42.67 -29.85 -42.86
CA LEU A 307 42.57 -31.30 -43.02
C LEU A 307 43.95 -31.86 -43.39
N THR A 308 44.45 -32.82 -42.63
CA THR A 308 45.69 -33.56 -42.94
C THR A 308 45.35 -34.99 -43.30
N VAL A 309 45.70 -35.41 -44.51
CA VAL A 309 45.39 -36.72 -45.10
C VAL A 309 46.68 -37.47 -45.41
N ALA A 310 46.74 -38.76 -45.12
CA ALA A 310 47.84 -39.63 -45.52
C ALA A 310 47.30 -40.89 -46.19
N ALA A 311 47.98 -41.38 -47.23
CA ALA A 311 47.59 -42.59 -47.97
C ALA A 311 48.80 -43.41 -48.41
N THR A 312 48.63 -44.74 -48.52
CA THR A 312 49.69 -45.66 -48.97
C THR A 312 49.14 -46.60 -50.04
N ASN A 313 49.98 -46.95 -51.03
CA ASN A 313 49.63 -47.81 -52.17
C ASN A 313 48.37 -47.35 -52.94
N ALA A 314 48.10 -46.05 -52.95
CA ALA A 314 47.04 -45.43 -53.74
C ALA A 314 47.60 -44.84 -55.05
N THR A 315 46.71 -44.61 -56.00
CA THR A 315 46.92 -43.93 -57.28
C THR A 315 46.18 -42.59 -57.35
N GLN A 316 45.18 -42.41 -56.49
CA GLN A 316 44.37 -41.19 -56.36
C GLN A 316 43.87 -41.06 -54.92
N VAL A 317 43.81 -39.83 -54.39
CA VAL A 317 43.16 -39.49 -53.13
C VAL A 317 42.20 -38.32 -53.36
N THR A 318 40.96 -38.44 -52.90
CA THR A 318 39.92 -37.40 -53.00
C THR A 318 39.28 -37.18 -51.64
N VAL A 319 39.05 -35.94 -51.23
CA VAL A 319 38.35 -35.56 -49.99
C VAL A 319 37.02 -34.90 -50.37
N THR A 320 35.91 -35.33 -49.78
CA THR A 320 34.57 -34.73 -50.00
C THR A 320 33.93 -34.29 -48.70
N GLY A 321 33.48 -33.04 -48.63
CA GLY A 321 32.68 -32.51 -47.52
C GLY A 321 31.19 -32.79 -47.67
N SER A 322 30.49 -32.86 -46.55
CA SER A 322 29.01 -32.95 -46.48
C SER A 322 28.31 -31.64 -46.88
N ASP A 323 29.07 -30.54 -47.00
CA ASP A 323 28.69 -29.28 -47.63
C ASP A 323 28.75 -29.33 -49.19
N GLY A 324 29.13 -30.48 -49.76
CA GLY A 324 29.31 -30.67 -51.21
C GLY A 324 30.69 -30.28 -51.74
N SER A 325 31.61 -29.83 -50.89
CA SER A 325 32.99 -29.52 -51.30
C SER A 325 33.75 -30.78 -51.73
N SER A 326 34.71 -30.64 -52.65
CA SER A 326 35.56 -31.74 -53.11
C SER A 326 36.96 -31.29 -53.47
N TYR A 327 37.97 -32.05 -53.04
CA TYR A 327 39.39 -31.74 -53.19
C TYR A 327 40.16 -32.98 -53.63
N ASN A 328 41.02 -32.86 -54.65
CA ASN A 328 41.92 -33.94 -55.06
C ASN A 328 43.30 -33.70 -54.43
N LEU A 329 43.87 -34.75 -53.84
CA LEU A 329 45.19 -34.74 -53.22
C LEU A 329 46.16 -35.68 -53.96
N ALA A 330 47.45 -35.54 -53.69
CA ALA A 330 48.46 -36.44 -54.21
C ALA A 330 48.22 -37.89 -53.74
N ALA A 331 48.76 -38.86 -54.47
CA ALA A 331 48.57 -40.29 -54.20
C ALA A 331 49.05 -40.75 -52.80
N THR A 332 49.90 -39.96 -52.13
CA THR A 332 50.36 -40.19 -50.75
C THR A 332 49.55 -39.44 -49.68
N GLY A 333 48.52 -38.68 -50.07
CA GLY A 333 47.84 -37.69 -49.23
C GLY A 333 48.45 -36.29 -49.33
N GLY A 334 48.14 -35.43 -48.35
CA GLY A 334 48.53 -34.02 -48.32
C GLY A 334 47.71 -33.24 -47.28
N THR A 335 47.85 -31.91 -47.26
CA THR A 335 47.01 -31.01 -46.45
C THR A 335 46.03 -30.24 -47.32
N GLN A 336 44.84 -29.94 -46.78
CA GLN A 336 43.81 -29.12 -47.41
C GLN A 336 43.21 -28.18 -46.38
N VAL A 337 43.23 -26.87 -46.64
CA VAL A 337 42.56 -25.87 -45.80
C VAL A 337 41.08 -25.77 -46.22
N VAL A 338 40.17 -25.73 -45.24
CA VAL A 338 38.73 -25.63 -45.45
C VAL A 338 38.12 -24.60 -44.50
N SER A 339 37.11 -23.86 -44.95
CA SER A 339 36.41 -22.83 -44.14
C SER A 339 34.89 -22.99 -44.22
N PRO A 340 34.32 -24.09 -43.68
CA PRO A 340 32.89 -24.35 -43.80
C PRO A 340 32.05 -23.34 -43.01
N ALA A 341 30.89 -22.99 -43.56
CA ALA A 341 29.94 -22.06 -42.92
C ALA A 341 29.04 -22.72 -41.86
N ALA A 342 28.96 -24.04 -41.86
CA ALA A 342 28.24 -24.86 -40.88
C ALA A 342 29.07 -26.11 -40.53
N THR A 343 28.73 -26.79 -39.43
CA THR A 343 29.43 -28.03 -39.02
C THR A 343 29.44 -29.05 -40.16
N THR A 344 30.63 -29.42 -40.61
CA THR A 344 30.85 -30.20 -41.84
C THR A 344 31.76 -31.39 -41.57
N THR A 345 31.31 -32.59 -41.93
CA THR A 345 32.12 -33.82 -41.97
C THR A 345 32.73 -33.99 -43.35
N TYR A 346 34.04 -34.26 -43.39
CA TYR A 346 34.84 -34.53 -44.58
C TYR A 346 35.24 -36.00 -44.63
N THR A 347 35.20 -36.59 -45.84
CA THR A 347 35.53 -38.00 -46.10
C THR A 347 36.68 -38.08 -47.10
N ALA A 348 37.83 -38.59 -46.68
CA ALA A 348 38.94 -38.94 -47.57
C ALA A 348 38.74 -40.34 -48.15
N THR A 349 38.95 -40.49 -49.46
CA THR A 349 38.87 -41.74 -50.22
C THR A 349 40.17 -41.91 -51.01
N ALA A 350 40.89 -43.02 -50.80
CA ALA A 350 42.08 -43.38 -51.57
C ALA A 350 41.80 -44.62 -52.43
N LYS A 351 42.18 -44.57 -53.72
CA LYS A 351 41.97 -45.64 -54.70
C LYS A 351 43.29 -46.21 -55.18
N GLY A 352 43.49 -47.52 -55.13
CA GLY A 352 44.71 -48.19 -55.59
C GLY A 352 44.46 -49.56 -56.22
N ALA A 353 45.54 -50.23 -56.62
CA ALA A 353 45.47 -51.46 -57.43
C ALA A 353 44.81 -52.65 -56.72
N ALA A 354 44.77 -52.62 -55.37
CA ALA A 354 44.15 -53.65 -54.53
C ALA A 354 42.76 -53.24 -53.97
N GLY A 355 42.23 -52.06 -54.33
CA GLY A 355 40.92 -51.58 -53.88
C GLY A 355 40.91 -50.11 -53.42
N ASN A 356 39.80 -49.70 -52.82
CA ASN A 356 39.63 -48.36 -52.23
C ASN A 356 39.65 -48.44 -50.69
N ALA A 357 40.14 -47.38 -50.04
CA ALA A 357 40.06 -47.16 -48.59
C ALA A 357 39.43 -45.79 -48.29
N THR A 358 38.77 -45.64 -47.13
CA THR A 358 38.08 -44.39 -46.74
C THR A 358 38.28 -44.04 -45.26
N ALA A 359 38.33 -42.75 -44.92
CA ALA A 359 38.39 -42.23 -43.53
C ALA A 359 37.66 -40.88 -43.42
N THR A 360 37.24 -40.45 -42.21
CA THR A 360 36.43 -39.23 -41.99
C THR A 360 36.95 -38.33 -40.86
N ALA A 361 36.72 -37.02 -40.96
CA ALA A 361 36.97 -36.02 -39.92
C ALA A 361 35.91 -34.91 -39.94
N THR A 362 35.52 -34.38 -38.78
CA THR A 362 34.47 -33.34 -38.67
C THR A 362 35.05 -32.02 -38.17
N VAL A 363 34.62 -30.92 -38.80
CA VAL A 363 34.89 -29.54 -38.39
C VAL A 363 33.59 -28.93 -37.86
N THR A 364 33.55 -28.61 -36.56
CA THR A 364 32.39 -28.00 -35.90
C THR A 364 32.41 -26.48 -36.03
N VAL A 365 31.28 -25.87 -36.38
CA VAL A 365 31.12 -24.41 -36.42
C VAL A 365 30.31 -23.95 -35.21
N SER A 366 30.86 -23.05 -34.40
CA SER A 366 30.14 -22.45 -33.25
C SER A 366 29.31 -21.24 -33.66
N SER A 367 28.09 -21.14 -33.13
CA SER A 367 27.22 -19.97 -33.26
C SER A 367 27.59 -18.88 -32.22
N ALA A 368 27.34 -17.62 -32.56
CA ALA A 368 27.51 -16.50 -31.65
C ALA A 368 26.52 -16.59 -30.46
N PRO A 369 26.92 -16.20 -29.24
CA PRO A 369 26.02 -16.20 -28.09
C PRO A 369 24.91 -15.15 -28.27
N ALA A 370 23.68 -15.52 -27.91
CA ALA A 370 22.51 -14.64 -28.01
C ALA A 370 22.61 -13.44 -27.03
N PRO A 371 22.10 -12.26 -27.41
CA PRO A 371 21.91 -11.16 -26.47
C PRO A 371 20.99 -11.52 -25.30
N THR A 372 21.19 -10.86 -24.17
CA THR A 372 20.21 -10.81 -23.08
C THR A 372 19.92 -9.36 -22.72
N VAL A 373 18.71 -9.09 -22.21
CA VAL A 373 18.33 -7.76 -21.72
C VAL A 373 17.34 -7.86 -20.57
N THR A 374 17.44 -6.93 -19.62
CA THR A 374 16.45 -6.67 -18.57
C THR A 374 16.15 -5.18 -18.51
N ILE A 375 14.95 -4.82 -18.04
CA ILE A 375 14.55 -3.44 -17.74
C ILE A 375 13.71 -3.44 -16.47
N ASN A 376 13.90 -2.44 -15.61
CA ASN A 376 13.07 -2.20 -14.43
C ASN A 376 12.81 -0.69 -14.28
N ALA A 377 11.59 -0.31 -13.91
CA ALA A 377 11.25 1.06 -13.54
C ALA A 377 11.27 1.22 -12.01
N ASN A 378 11.83 2.32 -11.50
CA ASN A 378 11.78 2.66 -10.09
C ASN A 378 11.60 4.18 -9.88
N PRO A 379 10.48 4.63 -9.29
CA PRO A 379 9.30 3.84 -8.90
C PRO A 379 8.52 3.30 -10.12
N SER A 380 7.83 2.17 -9.98
CA SER A 380 6.97 1.59 -11.03
C SER A 380 5.59 2.23 -11.13
N THR A 381 5.25 3.12 -10.20
CA THR A 381 4.04 3.95 -10.24
C THR A 381 4.41 5.39 -9.91
N ILE A 382 3.89 6.33 -10.69
CA ILE A 382 4.14 7.78 -10.55
C ILE A 382 2.85 8.58 -10.67
N THR A 383 2.88 9.82 -10.20
CA THR A 383 1.91 10.85 -10.58
C THR A 383 2.21 11.33 -12.01
N ALA A 384 1.18 11.67 -12.78
CA ALA A 384 1.33 12.12 -14.17
C ALA A 384 2.37 13.23 -14.34
N GLY A 385 3.38 12.97 -15.17
CA GLY A 385 4.47 13.91 -15.45
C GLY A 385 5.60 13.97 -14.43
N THR A 386 5.56 13.24 -13.30
CA THR A 386 6.72 13.13 -12.41
C THR A 386 7.73 12.11 -12.93
N ALA A 387 8.97 12.13 -12.43
CA ALA A 387 10.06 11.32 -12.98
C ALA A 387 10.14 9.91 -12.36
N THR A 388 10.39 8.91 -13.19
CA THR A 388 10.87 7.58 -12.79
C THR A 388 12.14 7.22 -13.55
N THR A 389 12.98 6.36 -12.97
CA THR A 389 14.20 5.88 -13.61
C THR A 389 14.01 4.46 -14.14
N LEU A 390 14.20 4.30 -15.45
CA LEU A 390 14.37 3.02 -16.11
C LEU A 390 15.83 2.57 -15.96
N THR A 391 16.05 1.39 -15.41
CA THR A 391 17.37 0.74 -15.32
C THR A 391 17.39 -0.46 -16.25
N VAL A 392 18.32 -0.45 -17.21
CA VAL A 392 18.46 -1.48 -18.25
C VAL A 392 19.83 -2.13 -18.13
N ALA A 393 19.90 -3.46 -18.23
CA ALA A 393 21.16 -4.19 -18.32
C ALA A 393 21.12 -5.16 -19.51
N ALA A 394 22.22 -5.27 -20.25
CA ALA A 394 22.32 -6.15 -21.42
C ALA A 394 23.68 -6.84 -21.53
N THR A 395 23.71 -8.02 -22.16
CA THR A 395 24.94 -8.75 -22.50
C THR A 395 24.90 -9.29 -23.93
N ASN A 396 26.07 -9.55 -24.53
CA ASN A 396 26.26 -9.98 -25.93
C ASN A 396 25.58 -9.09 -27.00
N ALA A 397 25.20 -7.86 -26.63
CA ALA A 397 24.61 -6.88 -27.52
C ALA A 397 25.66 -5.90 -28.07
N THR A 398 25.37 -5.34 -29.24
CA THR A 398 26.10 -4.23 -29.86
C THR A 398 25.29 -2.93 -29.84
N GLN A 399 23.97 -3.02 -29.64
CA GLN A 399 23.05 -1.89 -29.51
C GLN A 399 21.97 -2.21 -28.48
N VAL A 400 21.56 -1.21 -27.69
CA VAL A 400 20.40 -1.26 -26.81
C VAL A 400 19.52 -0.04 -27.04
N THR A 401 18.23 -0.26 -27.33
CA THR A 401 17.22 0.78 -27.54
C THR A 401 16.05 0.57 -26.59
N VAL A 402 15.57 1.62 -25.93
CA VAL A 402 14.34 1.61 -25.13
C VAL A 402 13.28 2.40 -25.88
N THR A 403 12.07 1.84 -26.02
CA THR A 403 10.93 2.51 -26.68
C THR A 403 9.69 2.47 -25.79
N GLY A 404 8.99 3.58 -25.64
CA GLY A 404 7.74 3.67 -24.89
C GLY A 404 6.51 3.56 -25.78
N THR A 405 5.40 3.07 -25.23
CA THR A 405 4.07 3.09 -25.88
C THR A 405 3.53 4.50 -26.11
N ASP A 406 4.10 5.51 -25.45
CA ASP A 406 3.91 6.94 -25.68
C ASP A 406 4.65 7.48 -26.92
N GLY A 407 5.42 6.63 -27.63
CA GLY A 407 6.23 6.99 -28.78
C GLY A 407 7.63 7.49 -28.43
N SER A 408 8.02 7.51 -27.15
CA SER A 408 9.38 7.86 -26.73
C SER A 408 10.42 6.83 -27.20
N SER A 409 11.66 7.26 -27.44
CA SER A 409 12.75 6.37 -27.84
C SER A 409 14.11 6.87 -27.35
N TYR A 410 14.90 5.96 -26.77
CA TYR A 410 16.18 6.25 -26.13
C TYR A 410 17.23 5.22 -26.56
N ASN A 411 18.43 5.68 -26.91
CA ASN A 411 19.58 4.82 -27.19
C ASN A 411 20.45 4.71 -25.92
N LEU A 412 20.78 3.49 -25.51
CA LEU A 412 21.67 3.22 -24.38
C LEU A 412 22.98 2.58 -24.84
N SER A 413 23.94 2.43 -23.93
CA SER A 413 25.19 1.72 -24.23
C SER A 413 24.91 0.25 -24.53
N ALA A 414 25.86 -0.44 -25.18
CA ALA A 414 25.74 -1.86 -25.51
C ALA A 414 25.54 -2.77 -24.27
N THR A 415 25.88 -2.29 -23.06
CA THR A 415 25.65 -2.99 -21.78
C THR A 415 24.39 -2.54 -21.03
N GLY A 416 23.61 -1.60 -21.58
CA GLY A 416 22.48 -0.95 -20.93
C GLY A 416 22.83 0.42 -20.34
N GLY A 417 22.16 0.80 -19.24
CA GLY A 417 22.29 2.11 -18.60
C GLY A 417 21.02 2.51 -17.84
N THR A 418 20.97 3.76 -17.36
CA THR A 418 19.76 4.35 -16.77
C THR A 418 19.17 5.42 -17.69
N GLN A 419 17.86 5.59 -17.67
CA GLN A 419 17.13 6.64 -18.38
C GLN A 419 16.00 7.17 -17.49
N SER A 420 15.98 8.48 -17.24
CA SER A 420 14.86 9.14 -16.57
C SER A 420 13.73 9.42 -17.57
N VAL A 421 12.48 9.17 -17.18
CA VAL A 421 11.28 9.36 -18.00
C VAL A 421 10.12 9.92 -17.16
N SER A 422 9.21 10.66 -17.80
CA SER A 422 8.09 11.34 -17.12
C SER A 422 6.78 11.21 -17.89
N PRO A 423 6.23 9.98 -18.05
CA PRO A 423 4.99 9.78 -18.79
C PRO A 423 3.77 10.39 -18.08
N THR A 424 2.77 10.80 -18.85
CA THR A 424 1.50 11.37 -18.37
C THR A 424 0.33 10.38 -18.38
N SER A 425 0.57 9.16 -18.88
CA SER A 425 -0.36 8.03 -18.91
C SER A 425 0.42 6.71 -18.76
N ASP A 426 -0.25 5.63 -18.37
CA ASP A 426 0.34 4.28 -18.30
C ASP A 426 1.20 3.99 -19.55
N THR A 427 2.50 3.79 -19.33
CA THR A 427 3.47 3.62 -20.42
C THR A 427 4.30 2.36 -20.21
N THR A 428 4.21 1.42 -21.15
CA THR A 428 5.11 0.27 -21.21
C THR A 428 6.35 0.63 -22.02
N TYR A 429 7.51 0.51 -21.40
CA TYR A 429 8.82 0.67 -22.01
C TYR A 429 9.40 -0.69 -22.40
N THR A 430 9.76 -0.85 -23.67
CA THR A 430 10.39 -2.04 -24.24
C THR A 430 11.87 -1.77 -24.49
N ALA A 431 12.74 -2.42 -23.72
CA ALA A 431 14.17 -2.48 -23.99
C ALA A 431 14.45 -3.61 -24.99
N THR A 432 15.10 -3.28 -26.10
CA THR A 432 15.56 -4.21 -27.14
C THR A 432 17.08 -4.19 -27.19
N ALA A 433 17.72 -5.35 -27.10
CA ALA A 433 19.17 -5.50 -27.22
C ALA A 433 19.51 -6.41 -28.39
N THR A 434 20.27 -5.88 -29.35
CA THR A 434 20.59 -6.56 -30.62
C THR A 434 22.10 -6.81 -30.71
N GLY A 435 22.52 -7.97 -31.21
CA GLY A 435 23.91 -8.37 -31.35
C GLY A 435 24.10 -9.55 -32.31
N ALA A 436 25.32 -10.09 -32.40
CA ALA A 436 25.65 -11.12 -33.39
C ALA A 436 24.87 -12.44 -33.26
N GLY A 437 24.35 -12.75 -32.07
CA GLY A 437 23.48 -13.90 -31.82
C GLY A 437 21.97 -13.64 -31.96
N GLY A 438 21.55 -12.49 -32.52
CA GLY A 438 20.15 -12.13 -32.73
C GLY A 438 19.70 -10.89 -31.95
N SER A 439 18.49 -10.92 -31.40
CA SER A 439 17.96 -9.84 -30.57
C SER A 439 17.14 -10.39 -29.41
N ALA A 440 17.18 -9.71 -28.26
CA ALA A 440 16.36 -9.99 -27.08
C ALA A 440 15.56 -8.74 -26.69
N THR A 441 14.42 -8.94 -26.02
CA THR A 441 13.53 -7.85 -25.58
C THR A 441 13.05 -8.09 -24.15
N ALA A 442 12.92 -7.01 -23.37
CA ALA A 442 12.30 -7.01 -22.04
C ALA A 442 11.43 -5.76 -21.88
N THR A 443 10.41 -5.82 -21.02
CA THR A 443 9.43 -4.73 -20.83
C THR A 443 9.26 -4.36 -19.36
N ALA A 444 9.12 -3.06 -19.09
CA ALA A 444 8.68 -2.54 -17.79
C ALA A 444 7.53 -1.55 -18.00
N THR A 445 6.46 -1.66 -17.22
CA THR A 445 5.34 -0.71 -17.25
C THR A 445 5.49 0.29 -16.11
N VAL A 446 5.32 1.57 -16.44
CA VAL A 446 5.15 2.67 -15.49
C VAL A 446 3.66 2.97 -15.43
N THR A 447 3.04 2.67 -14.29
CA THR A 447 1.64 3.05 -14.01
C THR A 447 1.60 4.54 -13.65
N VAL A 448 0.63 5.27 -14.19
CA VAL A 448 0.49 6.71 -13.98
C VAL A 448 -0.85 7.02 -13.35
N VAL A 449 -0.82 7.52 -12.11
CA VAL A 449 -2.02 8.08 -11.47
C VAL A 449 -2.20 9.55 -11.89
N PRO A 450 -3.44 10.03 -12.08
CA PRO A 450 -3.70 11.45 -12.32
C PRO A 450 -3.09 12.32 -11.22
N ALA A 451 -2.62 13.51 -11.57
CA ALA A 451 -2.28 14.52 -10.57
C ALA A 451 -3.50 14.83 -9.71
N ALA A 452 -3.30 14.96 -8.39
CA ALA A 452 -4.38 15.42 -7.54
C ALA A 452 -4.69 16.89 -7.88
N SER A 453 -5.88 17.32 -7.47
CA SER A 453 -6.34 18.70 -7.63
C SER A 453 -7.37 18.99 -6.54
N LEU A 454 -8.00 20.16 -6.57
CA LEU A 454 -9.17 20.46 -5.74
C LEU A 454 -10.20 19.32 -5.78
N GLN A 455 -10.43 18.69 -6.94
CA GLN A 455 -11.37 17.58 -7.11
C GLN A 455 -10.99 16.29 -6.33
N SER A 456 -9.75 16.17 -5.84
CA SER A 456 -9.32 15.08 -4.97
C SER A 456 -9.86 15.20 -3.54
N ILE A 457 -10.17 16.42 -3.08
CA ILE A 457 -10.90 16.62 -1.82
C ILE A 457 -12.32 16.09 -2.01
N LYS A 458 -12.83 15.24 -1.11
CA LYS A 458 -14.20 14.74 -1.09
C LYS A 458 -15.00 15.25 0.10
N HIS A 459 -14.29 15.63 1.17
CA HIS A 459 -14.82 16.13 2.41
C HIS A 459 -14.13 17.44 2.77
N VAL A 460 -14.91 18.50 2.95
CA VAL A 460 -14.46 19.75 3.56
C VAL A 460 -15.06 19.82 4.94
N LEU A 461 -14.22 19.93 5.96
CA LEU A 461 -14.63 20.04 7.35
C LEU A 461 -14.23 21.43 7.84
N PHE A 462 -15.17 22.17 8.40
CA PHE A 462 -14.92 23.49 8.99
C PHE A 462 -15.40 23.47 10.43
N MET A 463 -14.48 23.69 11.36
CA MET A 463 -14.75 23.76 12.79
C MET A 463 -14.45 25.17 13.29
N LEU A 464 -15.42 25.77 13.97
CA LEU A 464 -15.24 27.04 14.67
C LEU A 464 -15.32 26.81 16.18
N GLN A 465 -14.22 27.14 16.86
CA GLN A 465 -14.15 27.42 18.29
C GLN A 465 -14.62 28.87 18.55
N GLU A 466 -14.63 29.32 19.80
CA GLU A 466 -15.20 30.60 20.20
C GLU A 466 -14.15 31.58 20.79
N ASN A 467 -14.25 32.86 20.42
CA ASN A 467 -13.75 34.04 21.14
C ASN A 467 -12.25 34.06 21.49
N HIS A 468 -11.37 33.91 20.48
CA HIS A 468 -9.92 34.11 20.65
C HIS A 468 -9.26 34.77 19.44
N SER A 469 -8.40 35.75 19.70
CA SER A 469 -7.64 36.48 18.68
C SER A 469 -6.41 35.70 18.20
N PHE A 470 -5.89 36.04 17.02
CA PHE A 470 -4.70 35.39 16.46
C PHE A 470 -3.49 35.58 17.37
N ASP A 471 -3.19 36.79 17.85
CA ASP A 471 -2.05 37.02 18.72
C ASP A 471 -2.21 36.39 20.12
N ASN A 472 -3.44 36.26 20.63
CA ASN A 472 -3.70 35.56 21.89
C ASN A 472 -3.29 34.07 21.83
N TYR A 473 -3.39 33.41 20.68
CA TYR A 473 -3.08 31.97 20.52
C TYR A 473 -1.79 31.68 19.75
N PHE A 474 -1.56 32.36 18.63
CA PHE A 474 -0.42 32.12 17.72
C PHE A 474 0.54 33.30 17.62
N GLY A 475 0.34 34.36 18.39
CA GLY A 475 1.25 35.49 18.48
C GLY A 475 2.69 35.13 18.88
N MET A 476 2.89 34.00 19.56
CA MET A 476 4.20 33.46 19.96
C MET A 476 4.64 32.23 19.14
N LEU A 477 4.07 32.01 17.95
CA LEU A 477 4.32 30.80 17.16
C LEU A 477 5.74 30.73 16.55
N ASN A 478 6.39 31.87 16.25
CA ASN A 478 7.73 31.91 15.64
C ASN A 478 8.84 31.27 16.51
N PRO A 479 8.98 31.58 17.81
CA PRO A 479 9.91 30.88 18.70
C PRO A 479 9.77 29.36 18.68
N TYR A 480 8.53 28.85 18.68
CA TYR A 480 8.25 27.41 18.59
C TYR A 480 8.62 26.83 17.22
N ARG A 481 8.24 27.49 16.11
CA ARG A 481 8.60 27.09 14.75
C ARG A 481 10.11 26.99 14.60
N SER A 482 10.85 28.01 15.04
CA SER A 482 12.31 28.08 15.01
C SER A 482 12.97 26.96 15.82
N LYS A 483 12.53 26.77 17.08
CA LYS A 483 13.01 25.73 18.01
C LYS A 483 12.88 24.30 17.47
N ASN A 484 11.85 24.04 16.65
CA ASN A 484 11.55 22.72 16.11
C ASN A 484 11.94 22.55 14.62
N GLY A 485 12.44 23.59 13.96
CA GLY A 485 12.81 23.55 12.53
C GLY A 485 11.63 23.64 11.55
N PHE A 486 10.48 24.14 12.00
CA PHE A 486 9.24 24.28 11.22
C PHE A 486 9.09 25.68 10.60
N THR A 487 10.19 26.27 10.13
CA THR A 487 10.19 27.60 9.51
C THR A 487 10.35 27.55 7.99
N THR A 488 10.76 26.43 7.41
CA THR A 488 11.03 26.30 5.97
C THR A 488 10.02 25.39 5.30
N GLY A 489 9.38 25.87 4.23
CA GLY A 489 8.38 25.12 3.48
C GLY A 489 8.96 24.01 2.60
N ASP A 490 8.06 23.23 1.99
CA ASP A 490 8.38 22.23 0.95
C ASP A 490 8.97 22.84 -0.33
N ASP A 491 8.65 24.11 -0.59
CA ASP A 491 9.26 24.96 -1.62
C ASP A 491 10.67 25.49 -1.27
N GLY A 492 11.16 25.26 -0.05
CA GLY A 492 12.44 25.76 0.45
C GLY A 492 12.45 27.24 0.88
N LEU A 493 11.29 27.92 0.91
CA LEU A 493 11.16 29.29 1.40
C LEU A 493 11.00 29.32 2.92
N VAL A 494 11.51 30.37 3.56
CA VAL A 494 11.35 30.58 5.00
C VAL A 494 10.11 31.43 5.26
N TYR A 495 9.19 30.89 6.06
CA TYR A 495 7.93 31.52 6.45
C TYR A 495 7.98 31.94 7.92
N GLN A 496 7.83 33.24 8.16
CA GLN A 496 7.59 33.83 9.48
C GLN A 496 6.11 34.16 9.62
N VAL A 497 5.59 34.12 10.84
CA VAL A 497 4.26 34.59 11.20
C VAL A 497 4.35 36.06 11.60
N ASP A 498 3.43 36.90 11.16
CA ASP A 498 3.24 38.24 11.71
C ASP A 498 2.55 38.12 13.08
N GLY A 499 3.35 37.82 14.11
CA GLY A 499 2.92 37.66 15.50
C GLY A 499 3.39 38.83 16.39
N ILE A 500 3.53 38.57 17.68
CA ILE A 500 3.93 39.55 18.70
C ILE A 500 5.27 39.23 19.39
N ASP A 501 6.01 38.20 18.95
CA ASP A 501 7.24 37.79 19.62
C ASP A 501 8.35 38.86 19.62
N ASP A 502 8.31 39.79 18.67
CA ASP A 502 9.11 41.03 18.59
C ASP A 502 8.47 42.25 19.30
N LYS A 503 7.14 42.25 19.49
CA LYS A 503 6.34 43.41 19.93
C LYS A 503 6.10 43.48 21.45
N ARG A 504 6.44 42.42 22.20
CA ARG A 504 6.16 42.27 23.64
C ARG A 504 6.61 43.41 24.56
N SER A 505 7.62 44.19 24.18
CA SER A 505 8.11 45.34 24.97
C SER A 505 7.86 46.71 24.32
N THR A 506 7.12 46.74 23.20
CA THR A 506 6.82 47.97 22.45
C THR A 506 5.32 48.26 22.37
N ILE A 507 4.47 47.25 22.58
CA ILE A 507 3.02 47.39 22.62
C ILE A 507 2.53 47.46 24.07
N THR A 508 1.64 48.40 24.32
CA THR A 508 0.94 48.62 25.59
C THR A 508 -0.47 49.12 25.33
N ASN A 509 -1.42 48.78 26.20
CA ASN A 509 -2.71 49.46 26.32
C ASN A 509 -2.82 50.08 27.73
N GLN A 510 -3.84 50.91 27.97
CA GLN A 510 -4.09 51.55 29.26
C GLN A 510 -5.53 51.32 29.74
N ASP A 511 -5.69 51.26 31.06
CA ASP A 511 -6.99 51.25 31.73
C ASP A 511 -7.52 52.69 31.98
N ASP A 512 -8.70 52.81 32.60
CA ASP A 512 -9.33 54.09 32.96
C ASP A 512 -8.64 54.84 34.10
N GLU A 513 -7.90 54.12 34.93
CA GLU A 513 -7.06 54.70 35.98
C GLU A 513 -5.73 55.26 35.42
N GLY A 514 -5.35 54.87 34.19
CA GLY A 514 -4.18 55.32 33.45
C GLY A 514 -2.95 54.43 33.62
N ASP A 515 -3.07 53.29 34.31
CA ASP A 515 -2.03 52.28 34.39
C ASP A 515 -1.86 51.58 33.02
N SER A 516 -0.66 51.05 32.75
CA SER A 516 -0.28 50.59 31.41
C SER A 516 0.25 49.16 31.41
N TYR A 517 -0.32 48.36 30.51
CA TYR A 517 -0.11 46.91 30.46
C TYR A 517 0.54 46.52 29.13
N SER A 518 1.74 45.93 29.21
CA SER A 518 2.43 45.28 28.07
C SER A 518 1.94 43.84 27.88
N LEU A 519 2.22 43.26 26.72
CA LEU A 519 1.89 41.86 26.42
C LEU A 519 2.60 40.86 27.35
N PHE A 520 1.86 39.91 27.93
CA PHE A 520 2.41 38.93 28.89
C PHE A 520 1.88 37.49 28.69
N PRO A 521 2.67 36.46 29.04
CA PRO A 521 2.22 35.07 28.97
C PRO A 521 1.21 34.77 30.08
N LEU A 522 0.05 34.23 29.71
CA LEU A 522 -1.00 33.80 30.64
C LEU A 522 -0.53 32.62 31.50
N LYS A 523 -0.84 32.68 32.80
CA LYS A 523 -0.58 31.61 33.78
C LYS A 523 -1.79 30.71 34.03
N SER A 524 -2.97 31.17 33.63
CA SER A 524 -4.21 30.41 33.70
C SER A 524 -4.62 29.93 32.31
N THR A 525 -5.17 28.73 32.24
CA THR A 525 -5.85 28.22 31.04
C THR A 525 -7.30 28.68 30.93
N CYS A 526 -7.73 29.56 31.84
CA CYS A 526 -9.01 30.23 31.82
C CYS A 526 -8.72 31.73 31.77
N VAL A 527 -9.66 32.49 31.24
CA VAL A 527 -9.65 33.95 31.22
C VAL A 527 -11.07 34.44 31.50
N ASP A 528 -11.20 35.66 32.03
CA ASP A 528 -12.52 36.29 32.14
C ASP A 528 -13.06 36.61 30.75
N ASP A 529 -14.38 36.77 30.67
CA ASP A 529 -15.04 37.27 29.47
C ASP A 529 -14.60 38.70 29.15
N MET A 530 -14.65 39.07 27.88
CA MET A 530 -14.37 40.44 27.39
C MET A 530 -15.39 40.75 26.30
N SER A 531 -15.75 42.02 26.10
CA SER A 531 -16.74 42.33 25.05
C SER A 531 -16.11 42.28 23.68
N SER A 532 -16.65 41.43 22.81
CA SER A 532 -16.45 41.45 21.36
C SER A 532 -17.60 42.12 20.60
N ASP A 533 -18.48 42.83 21.30
CA ASP A 533 -19.60 43.51 20.64
C ASP A 533 -19.14 44.57 19.64
N TRP A 534 -20.09 45.02 18.81
CA TRP A 534 -19.85 46.00 17.76
C TRP A 534 -19.28 47.36 18.23
N LEU A 535 -19.61 47.80 19.45
CA LEU A 535 -19.07 49.03 20.01
C LEU A 535 -17.63 48.79 20.51
N ALA A 536 -17.40 47.72 21.26
CA ALA A 536 -16.07 47.34 21.78
C ALA A 536 -15.08 47.08 20.64
N SER A 537 -15.45 46.30 19.62
CA SER A 537 -14.60 46.03 18.46
C SER A 537 -14.12 47.28 17.72
N PHE A 538 -14.90 48.38 17.76
CA PHE A 538 -14.51 49.68 17.22
C PHE A 538 -13.66 50.51 18.20
N GLY A 539 -13.91 50.37 19.51
CA GLY A 539 -13.17 50.99 20.61
C GLY A 539 -11.74 50.46 20.70
N ASP A 540 -11.56 49.13 20.63
CA ASP A 540 -10.28 48.42 20.54
C ASP A 540 -9.31 49.07 19.52
N VAL A 541 -9.84 49.45 18.36
CA VAL A 541 -9.09 50.13 17.29
C VAL A 541 -8.83 51.61 17.60
N ASN A 542 -9.86 52.33 18.06
CA ASN A 542 -9.75 53.71 18.56
C ASN A 542 -10.92 54.08 19.47
N ARG A 543 -10.62 54.19 20.77
CA ARG A 543 -11.55 54.43 21.87
C ARG A 543 -12.48 55.66 21.75
N TYR A 544 -12.16 56.64 20.90
CA TYR A 544 -12.85 57.93 20.86
C TYR A 544 -13.21 58.48 19.48
N ASN A 545 -13.03 57.69 18.40
CA ASN A 545 -13.27 58.18 17.05
C ASN A 545 -13.69 57.04 16.10
N PHE A 546 -14.90 57.14 15.55
CA PHE A 546 -15.47 56.14 14.62
C PHE A 546 -15.53 56.61 13.16
N THR A 547 -14.98 57.80 12.86
CA THR A 547 -15.01 58.38 11.50
C THR A 547 -14.09 57.64 10.53
N THR A 548 -14.31 57.80 9.21
CA THR A 548 -13.43 57.28 8.15
C THR A 548 -11.98 57.83 8.19
N THR A 549 -11.71 58.82 9.05
CA THR A 549 -10.39 59.45 9.22
C THR A 549 -9.83 59.27 10.63
N ARG A 550 -10.34 58.30 11.40
CA ARG A 550 -9.84 58.00 12.74
C ARG A 550 -8.38 57.51 12.70
N PRO A 551 -7.53 57.90 13.66
CA PRO A 551 -6.26 57.22 13.89
C PRO A 551 -6.53 55.75 14.22
N ILE A 552 -5.72 54.86 13.67
CA ILE A 552 -5.78 53.42 13.94
C ILE A 552 -4.70 53.14 14.98
N ASN A 553 -5.09 53.09 16.26
CA ASN A 553 -4.15 53.09 17.38
C ASN A 553 -3.95 51.70 18.01
N MET A 554 -4.98 50.86 17.99
CA MET A 554 -5.00 49.55 18.66
C MET A 554 -4.80 49.69 20.19
N ASP A 555 -5.46 50.68 20.80
CA ASP A 555 -5.26 51.13 22.19
C ASP A 555 -6.50 50.99 23.11
N GLY A 556 -7.60 50.39 22.63
CA GLY A 556 -8.84 50.24 23.40
C GLY A 556 -9.00 48.95 24.23
N PHE A 557 -8.32 47.86 23.88
CA PHE A 557 -8.58 46.51 24.42
C PHE A 557 -8.61 46.40 25.94
N VAL A 558 -7.68 47.05 26.66
CA VAL A 558 -7.70 47.04 28.13
C VAL A 558 -8.88 47.83 28.67
N HIS A 559 -9.21 48.98 28.07
CA HIS A 559 -10.37 49.78 28.47
C HIS A 559 -11.69 49.04 28.27
N ASP A 560 -11.89 48.45 27.09
CA ASP A 560 -13.18 47.83 26.76
C ASP A 560 -13.38 46.54 27.58
N ALA A 561 -12.31 45.76 27.84
CA ALA A 561 -12.33 44.64 28.77
C ALA A 561 -12.57 45.06 30.24
N GLU A 562 -11.91 46.12 30.71
CA GLU A 562 -12.10 46.72 32.04
C GLU A 562 -13.53 47.22 32.23
N GLY A 563 -14.03 48.01 31.27
CA GLY A 563 -15.36 48.60 31.27
C GLY A 563 -16.44 47.52 31.30
N TYR A 564 -16.27 46.47 30.50
CA TYR A 564 -17.14 45.29 30.52
C TYR A 564 -17.12 44.62 31.90
N ALA A 565 -15.95 44.27 32.45
CA ALA A 565 -15.83 43.61 33.75
C ALA A 565 -16.36 44.47 34.93
N LYS A 566 -16.10 45.79 34.92
CA LYS A 566 -16.65 46.75 35.89
C LYS A 566 -18.17 46.88 35.74
N SER A 567 -18.71 46.83 34.53
CA SER A 567 -20.17 46.84 34.30
C SER A 567 -20.83 45.56 34.83
N CYS A 568 -20.25 44.38 34.55
CA CYS A 568 -20.73 43.08 34.97
C CYS A 568 -20.67 42.83 36.49
N THR A 569 -19.81 43.57 37.20
CA THR A 569 -19.73 43.53 38.67
C THR A 569 -20.55 44.62 39.37
N ALA A 570 -21.19 45.52 38.61
CA ALA A 570 -22.11 46.51 39.16
C ALA A 570 -23.45 45.87 39.57
N ASN A 571 -24.05 46.36 40.67
CA ASN A 571 -25.34 45.86 41.18
C ASN A 571 -26.46 46.01 40.14
N GLY A 572 -26.83 44.92 39.47
CA GLY A 572 -27.95 44.84 38.53
C GLY A 572 -27.57 44.50 37.09
N ALA A 573 -26.28 44.37 36.75
CA ALA A 573 -25.88 43.72 35.51
C ALA A 573 -25.99 42.20 35.64
N ILE A 574 -26.41 41.53 34.58
CA ILE A 574 -26.33 40.08 34.44
C ILE A 574 -25.31 39.82 33.33
N CYS A 575 -24.24 39.11 33.66
CA CYS A 575 -23.20 38.70 32.72
C CYS A 575 -22.77 37.27 33.00
N SER A 576 -22.35 36.57 31.96
CA SER A 576 -21.90 35.18 31.98
C SER A 576 -20.47 35.03 32.53
N GLY A 577 -20.26 35.23 33.84
CA GLY A 577 -18.95 34.99 34.44
C GLY A 577 -18.81 35.36 35.91
N SER A 578 -17.68 34.98 36.51
CA SER A 578 -17.22 35.49 37.80
C SER A 578 -15.92 36.26 37.60
N PHE A 579 -16.07 37.52 37.21
CA PHE A 579 -14.96 38.40 36.86
C PHE A 579 -13.98 38.57 38.02
N THR A 580 -12.70 38.35 37.72
CA THR A 580 -11.56 38.43 38.64
C THR A 580 -10.50 39.45 38.21
N ASP A 581 -10.60 40.01 37.00
CA ASP A 581 -9.81 41.14 36.51
C ASP A 581 -10.74 42.32 36.27
N LEU A 582 -10.60 43.33 37.13
CA LEU A 582 -11.34 44.59 37.05
C LEU A 582 -10.47 45.74 36.53
N THR A 583 -9.31 45.43 35.94
CA THR A 583 -8.42 46.41 35.29
C THR A 583 -8.21 46.09 33.79
N GLY A 584 -8.91 45.07 33.25
CA GLY A 584 -8.85 44.68 31.84
C GLY A 584 -7.50 44.15 31.34
N GLN A 585 -6.51 43.98 32.22
CA GLN A 585 -5.13 43.68 31.82
C GLN A 585 -4.99 42.36 31.06
N ARG A 586 -5.89 41.39 31.29
CA ARG A 586 -5.86 40.08 30.61
C ARG A 586 -6.19 40.15 29.13
N ALA A 587 -6.73 41.26 28.61
CA ALA A 587 -6.78 41.50 27.17
C ALA A 587 -5.37 41.44 26.55
N MET A 588 -4.34 41.89 27.27
CA MET A 588 -2.93 41.82 26.85
C MET A 588 -2.25 40.46 27.11
N GLY A 589 -3.01 39.46 27.55
CA GLY A 589 -2.53 38.12 27.80
C GLY A 589 -2.40 37.31 26.50
N TYR A 590 -1.36 36.48 26.39
CA TYR A 590 -1.21 35.51 25.30
C TYR A 590 -0.87 34.11 25.83
N TYR A 591 -1.19 33.09 25.03
CA TYR A 591 -0.82 31.69 25.23
C TYR A 591 0.44 31.30 24.46
N ASP A 592 1.12 30.25 24.94
CA ASP A 592 2.30 29.66 24.30
C ASP A 592 2.23 28.12 24.28
N GLU A 593 3.31 27.46 23.82
CA GLU A 593 3.33 26.01 23.69
C GLU A 593 3.20 25.24 25.02
N ASN A 594 3.30 25.90 26.18
CA ASN A 594 3.19 25.24 27.48
C ASN A 594 1.74 24.85 27.81
N PHE A 595 0.75 25.53 27.22
CA PHE A 595 -0.67 25.16 27.31
C PHE A 595 -1.24 24.70 25.95
N LEU A 596 -0.84 25.33 24.83
CA LEU A 596 -1.41 25.07 23.51
C LEU A 596 -0.50 24.21 22.60
N ASN A 597 0.20 23.23 23.18
CA ASN A 597 1.21 22.42 22.49
C ASN A 597 0.71 21.69 21.23
N TYR A 598 -0.57 21.29 21.18
CA TYR A 598 -1.17 20.63 20.03
C TYR A 598 -1.47 21.66 18.92
N TYR A 599 -2.08 22.80 19.26
CA TYR A 599 -2.33 23.86 18.28
C TYR A 599 -1.03 24.43 17.68
N TYR A 600 -0.03 24.68 18.52
CA TYR A 600 1.31 25.10 18.08
C TYR A 600 1.94 24.09 17.12
N TYR A 601 1.80 22.79 17.40
CA TYR A 601 2.26 21.73 16.50
C TYR A 601 1.48 21.74 15.17
N MET A 602 0.15 21.77 15.20
CA MET A 602 -0.67 21.66 13.99
C MET A 602 -0.47 22.87 13.06
N ALA A 603 -0.53 24.09 13.58
CA ALA A 603 -0.28 25.33 12.84
C ALA A 603 1.16 25.42 12.31
N SER A 604 2.13 24.80 12.99
CA SER A 604 3.52 24.75 12.51
C SER A 604 3.82 23.59 11.55
N GLN A 605 3.11 22.46 11.61
CA GLN A 605 3.33 21.33 10.71
C GLN A 605 2.72 21.58 9.34
N PHE A 606 1.43 21.91 9.32
CA PHE A 606 0.69 22.09 8.09
C PHE A 606 0.80 23.55 7.64
N ALA A 607 -0.33 24.19 7.37
CA ALA A 607 -0.40 25.58 6.96
C ALA A 607 -1.26 26.38 7.94
N VAL A 608 -0.77 27.57 8.31
CA VAL A 608 -1.43 28.57 9.16
C VAL A 608 -1.67 29.84 8.33
N SER A 609 -2.69 30.61 8.64
CA SER A 609 -2.83 31.98 8.11
C SER A 609 -2.67 33.02 9.21
N ASP A 610 -1.87 34.05 8.95
CA ASP A 610 -1.71 35.22 9.83
C ASP A 610 -2.46 36.46 9.33
N ARG A 611 -3.36 36.25 8.35
CA ARG A 611 -4.27 37.23 7.73
C ARG A 611 -5.68 36.68 7.56
N TRP A 612 -6.10 35.88 8.54
CA TRP A 612 -7.43 35.32 8.63
C TRP A 612 -8.24 36.10 9.68
N PHE A 613 -9.33 36.72 9.25
CA PHE A 613 -10.17 37.62 10.05
C PHE A 613 -11.55 37.01 10.26
N SER A 614 -12.24 37.36 11.34
CA SER A 614 -13.66 37.06 11.43
C SER A 614 -14.45 37.98 10.48
N PRO A 615 -15.53 37.50 9.81
CA PRO A 615 -16.25 38.28 8.80
C PRO A 615 -16.76 39.65 9.26
N MET A 616 -17.07 39.78 10.55
CA MET A 616 -17.78 40.90 11.18
C MET A 616 -17.07 41.35 12.46
N ALA A 617 -17.03 42.67 12.69
CA ALA A 617 -16.58 43.27 13.95
C ALA A 617 -17.69 43.22 15.02
N SER A 618 -18.17 42.02 15.34
CA SER A 618 -19.24 41.77 16.30
C SER A 618 -19.06 40.37 16.90
N LYS A 619 -20.01 39.97 17.73
CA LYS A 619 -20.06 38.70 18.44
C LYS A 619 -20.22 37.47 17.54
N SER A 620 -20.23 36.31 18.19
CA SER A 620 -20.44 34.97 17.65
C SER A 620 -21.62 34.87 16.70
N VAL A 621 -22.83 35.27 17.10
CA VAL A 621 -24.05 35.04 16.30
C VAL A 621 -23.92 35.70 14.92
N ASP A 622 -23.51 36.97 14.88
CA ASP A 622 -23.29 37.72 13.63
C ASP A 622 -22.22 37.07 12.76
N ASN A 623 -21.09 36.69 13.36
CA ASN A 623 -19.99 36.05 12.63
C ASN A 623 -20.35 34.68 12.07
N ARG A 624 -21.14 33.86 12.79
CA ARG A 624 -21.67 32.59 12.28
C ARG A 624 -22.71 32.80 11.18
N ILE A 625 -23.59 33.80 11.33
CA ILE A 625 -24.57 34.16 10.29
C ILE A 625 -23.85 34.61 9.02
N ALA A 626 -22.93 35.57 9.13
CA ALA A 626 -22.10 36.04 8.01
C ALA A 626 -21.29 34.89 7.39
N THR A 627 -20.76 33.96 8.19
CA THR A 627 -20.09 32.76 7.68
C THR A 627 -21.03 31.92 6.82
N PHE A 628 -22.24 31.60 7.28
CA PHE A 628 -23.15 30.72 6.52
C PHE A 628 -23.84 31.40 5.33
N SER A 629 -23.99 32.73 5.36
CA SER A 629 -24.68 33.52 4.35
C SER A 629 -23.77 34.06 3.23
N GLY A 630 -22.46 33.79 3.30
CA GLY A 630 -21.48 34.36 2.37
C GLY A 630 -21.15 35.83 2.65
N GLY A 631 -21.41 36.31 3.86
CA GLY A 631 -20.91 37.58 4.41
C GLY A 631 -21.98 38.51 4.99
N THR A 632 -23.27 38.23 4.80
CA THR A 632 -24.36 39.15 5.18
C THR A 632 -25.08 38.80 6.48
N THR A 633 -25.39 39.83 7.27
CA THR A 633 -26.32 39.81 8.42
C THR A 633 -27.55 40.71 8.16
N GLN A 634 -27.81 41.13 6.91
CA GLN A 634 -28.89 42.04 6.49
C GLN A 634 -28.94 43.42 7.18
N GLY A 635 -27.81 43.96 7.65
CA GLY A 635 -27.75 45.24 8.36
C GLY A 635 -27.60 45.12 9.88
N LEU A 636 -27.75 43.91 10.43
CA LEU A 636 -27.57 43.62 11.86
C LEU A 636 -26.09 43.58 12.27
N VAL A 637 -25.81 44.05 13.47
CA VAL A 637 -24.52 43.98 14.19
C VAL A 637 -24.73 43.61 15.67
N LYS A 638 -25.88 43.02 15.98
CA LYS A 638 -26.27 42.50 17.30
C LYS A 638 -27.07 41.22 17.11
N ASP A 639 -27.00 40.37 18.13
CA ASP A 639 -27.61 39.04 18.16
C ASP A 639 -29.13 39.07 17.84
N PRO A 640 -29.59 38.53 16.68
CA PRO A 640 -31.01 38.49 16.34
C PRO A 640 -31.80 37.64 17.36
N GLY A 641 -32.88 38.23 17.88
CA GLY A 641 -33.81 37.58 18.81
C GLY A 641 -34.00 38.37 20.08
N ASN A 642 -32.92 38.82 20.71
CA ASN A 642 -32.95 39.68 21.90
C ASN A 642 -33.38 41.13 21.59
N ASP A 643 -33.37 41.50 20.30
CA ASP A 643 -33.82 42.77 19.73
C ASP A 643 -35.25 42.71 19.15
N GLY A 644 -35.86 41.53 19.07
CA GLY A 644 -37.17 41.28 18.46
C GLY A 644 -37.13 40.91 16.96
N VAL A 645 -35.96 40.63 16.39
CA VAL A 645 -35.84 40.08 15.03
C VAL A 645 -36.01 38.56 15.04
N GLY A 646 -36.89 38.05 14.18
CA GLY A 646 -37.10 36.60 14.01
C GLY A 646 -36.07 35.95 13.07
N GLN A 647 -36.21 34.64 12.85
CA GLN A 647 -35.32 33.89 11.96
C GLN A 647 -35.13 34.56 10.59
N LEU A 648 -33.87 34.75 10.18
CA LEU A 648 -33.50 35.44 8.95
C LEU A 648 -33.88 34.61 7.72
N ASN A 649 -34.50 35.25 6.74
CA ASN A 649 -34.88 34.63 5.47
C ASN A 649 -33.84 34.97 4.38
N ILE A 650 -32.61 34.52 4.60
CA ILE A 650 -31.47 34.72 3.70
C ILE A 650 -30.95 33.41 3.10
N ALA A 651 -30.42 33.52 1.88
CA ALA A 651 -29.67 32.45 1.25
C ALA A 651 -28.44 32.10 2.11
N ASN A 652 -28.09 30.83 2.13
CA ASN A 652 -27.00 30.28 2.93
C ASN A 652 -26.43 29.04 2.25
N ILE A 653 -25.19 28.68 2.61
CA ILE A 653 -24.45 27.59 1.97
C ILE A 653 -25.20 26.25 2.03
N PHE A 654 -25.90 25.94 3.13
CA PHE A 654 -26.66 24.69 3.27
C PHE A 654 -27.84 24.60 2.29
N GLN A 655 -28.50 25.73 2.04
CA GLN A 655 -29.53 25.84 1.00
C GLN A 655 -28.95 25.69 -0.42
N GLU A 656 -27.74 26.19 -0.68
CA GLU A 656 -27.10 26.04 -1.99
C GLU A 656 -26.60 24.61 -2.25
N LEU A 657 -26.03 23.96 -1.22
CA LEU A 657 -25.60 22.57 -1.27
C LEU A 657 -26.78 21.62 -1.53
N ASP A 658 -27.93 21.85 -0.87
CA ASP A 658 -29.18 21.14 -1.16
C ASP A 658 -29.61 21.26 -2.62
N GLN A 659 -29.58 22.48 -3.19
CA GLN A 659 -29.97 22.74 -4.58
C GLN A 659 -29.06 22.02 -5.58
N ASN A 660 -27.79 21.80 -5.21
CA ASN A 660 -26.81 21.11 -6.03
C ASN A 660 -26.65 19.61 -5.70
N ASN A 661 -27.46 19.07 -4.78
CA ASN A 661 -27.39 17.68 -4.29
C ASN A 661 -26.03 17.31 -3.66
N VAL A 662 -25.35 18.27 -3.04
CA VAL A 662 -24.11 18.06 -2.30
C VAL A 662 -24.45 17.70 -0.86
N SER A 663 -23.95 16.57 -0.36
CA SER A 663 -24.25 16.15 1.02
C SER A 663 -23.55 17.06 2.03
N TRP A 664 -24.29 17.48 3.05
CA TRP A 664 -23.77 18.30 4.13
C TRP A 664 -24.28 17.83 5.49
N LYS A 665 -23.55 18.16 6.56
CA LYS A 665 -23.99 17.93 7.94
C LYS A 665 -23.40 18.96 8.90
N ILE A 666 -24.19 19.41 9.86
CA ILE A 666 -23.73 20.15 11.04
C ILE A 666 -23.59 19.15 12.19
N TYR A 667 -22.38 19.03 12.72
CA TYR A 667 -22.09 18.26 13.92
C TYR A 667 -22.05 19.18 15.14
N TYR A 668 -22.98 19.00 16.09
CA TYR A 668 -23.07 19.85 17.27
C TYR A 668 -22.65 19.14 18.55
N THR A 669 -21.96 19.85 19.44
CA THR A 669 -21.77 19.37 20.81
C THR A 669 -23.06 19.58 21.61
N VAL A 670 -23.47 18.60 22.41
CA VAL A 670 -24.70 18.70 23.22
C VAL A 670 -24.45 19.61 24.44
N THR A 671 -24.90 20.85 24.35
CA THR A 671 -25.06 21.75 25.51
C THR A 671 -26.29 21.31 26.30
N LEU A 672 -26.10 20.90 27.55
CA LEU A 672 -27.22 20.78 28.49
C LEU A 672 -27.62 22.21 28.88
N ALA A 673 -28.67 22.71 28.23
CA ALA A 673 -29.15 24.10 28.23
C ALA A 673 -28.16 25.10 27.58
N TYR A 674 -28.66 25.83 26.59
CA TYR A 674 -28.15 27.16 26.28
C TYR A 674 -28.33 28.07 27.52
N CYS A 675 -27.48 29.09 27.59
CA CYS A 675 -27.54 30.24 28.50
C CYS A 675 -27.07 30.03 29.96
N THR A 676 -26.12 30.88 30.30
CA THR A 676 -25.63 31.23 31.65
C THR A 676 -26.47 32.33 32.31
N ASP A 677 -27.41 32.92 31.56
CA ASP A 677 -28.34 33.97 31.99
C ASP A 677 -29.80 33.47 32.06
N PRO A 678 -30.54 33.71 33.17
CA PRO A 678 -31.95 33.37 33.28
C PRO A 678 -32.92 34.25 32.45
N GLU A 679 -32.51 35.38 31.86
CA GLU A 679 -33.39 36.25 31.05
C GLU A 679 -33.45 35.82 29.56
N ASP A 680 -32.38 35.24 29.01
CA ASP A 680 -32.43 34.53 27.71
C ASP A 680 -33.22 33.19 27.83
N CYS A 681 -33.40 32.69 29.05
CA CYS A 681 -34.10 31.45 29.33
C CYS A 681 -35.63 31.62 29.41
N GLY A 682 -36.28 31.68 28.24
CA GLY A 682 -37.66 31.17 28.16
C GLY A 682 -37.74 29.75 28.75
N THR A 683 -38.80 29.43 29.50
CA THR A 683 -38.88 28.19 30.31
C THR A 683 -39.05 26.92 29.47
N GLY A 684 -38.00 26.51 28.75
CA GLY A 684 -37.95 25.37 27.83
C GLY A 684 -36.92 24.28 28.23
N PRO A 685 -36.93 23.10 27.56
CA PRO A 685 -36.23 21.91 28.06
C PRO A 685 -34.80 21.73 27.50
N ALA A 686 -33.91 21.22 28.35
CA ALA A 686 -32.45 21.23 28.20
C ALA A 686 -31.81 20.31 27.13
N GLN A 687 -32.39 20.09 25.95
CA GLN A 687 -31.86 19.12 24.96
C GLN A 687 -31.71 19.62 23.49
N TYR A 688 -32.10 20.87 23.15
CA TYR A 688 -32.03 21.38 21.77
C TYR A 688 -30.57 21.46 21.22
N PRO A 689 -30.33 21.26 19.91
CA PRO A 689 -28.99 21.32 19.33
C PRO A 689 -28.33 22.69 19.41
N ALA A 690 -27.05 22.70 19.80
CA ALA A 690 -26.22 23.90 19.76
C ALA A 690 -25.80 24.21 18.31
N THR A 691 -26.54 25.08 17.61
CA THR A 691 -26.11 25.59 16.30
C THR A 691 -26.78 26.90 15.91
N PHE A 692 -25.97 27.82 15.38
CA PHE A 692 -26.41 29.11 14.86
C PHE A 692 -27.15 28.99 13.52
N PHE A 693 -27.17 27.80 12.89
CA PHE A 693 -28.04 27.52 11.75
C PHE A 693 -29.53 27.73 12.10
N SER A 694 -29.92 27.54 13.36
CA SER A 694 -31.28 27.79 13.84
C SER A 694 -31.77 29.23 13.64
N ASN A 695 -30.87 30.21 13.47
CA ASN A 695 -31.20 31.60 13.13
C ASN A 695 -31.78 31.76 11.71
N PHE A 696 -31.68 30.76 10.83
CA PHE A 696 -32.15 30.85 9.46
C PHE A 696 -33.54 30.23 9.32
N THR A 697 -34.47 30.90 8.65
CA THR A 697 -35.82 30.36 8.35
C THR A 697 -35.71 29.01 7.60
N TYR A 698 -34.64 28.82 6.81
CA TYR A 698 -34.34 27.58 6.11
C TYR A 698 -34.11 26.37 7.04
N ALA A 699 -33.62 26.59 8.26
CA ALA A 699 -33.30 25.52 9.21
C ALA A 699 -34.54 24.76 9.68
N ASN A 700 -35.73 25.37 9.67
CA ASN A 700 -36.99 24.71 10.02
C ASN A 700 -37.33 23.48 9.13
N LYS A 701 -36.65 23.31 7.99
CA LYS A 701 -36.70 22.08 7.17
C LYS A 701 -36.06 20.86 7.85
N TYR A 702 -35.12 21.09 8.78
CA TYR A 702 -34.23 20.10 9.36
C TYR A 702 -34.17 20.12 10.89
N LEU A 703 -34.47 21.25 11.53
CA LEU A 703 -34.44 21.42 12.97
C LEU A 703 -35.46 22.50 13.40
N TYR A 704 -36.35 22.16 14.33
CA TYR A 704 -37.29 23.11 14.94
C TYR A 704 -37.82 22.59 16.29
N GLU A 705 -38.16 23.49 17.21
CA GLU A 705 -38.72 23.13 18.51
C GLU A 705 -40.10 22.45 18.41
N ASN A 706 -40.42 21.57 19.35
CA ASN A 706 -41.70 20.85 19.39
C ASN A 706 -42.33 20.85 20.80
N PRO A 707 -42.61 22.01 21.40
CA PRO A 707 -43.14 22.11 22.77
C PRO A 707 -44.54 21.49 22.94
N THR A 708 -45.24 21.20 21.84
CA THR A 708 -46.56 20.55 21.84
C THR A 708 -46.51 19.03 21.74
N GLY A 709 -45.34 18.44 21.46
CA GLY A 709 -45.21 17.00 21.19
C GLY A 709 -45.94 16.54 19.92
N ALA A 710 -46.11 17.43 18.94
CA ALA A 710 -46.74 17.11 17.65
C ALA A 710 -45.89 16.13 16.83
N ALA A 711 -46.50 15.49 15.83
CA ALA A 711 -45.75 14.65 14.91
C ALA A 711 -44.79 15.48 14.04
N CYS A 712 -43.51 15.10 14.01
CA CYS A 712 -42.50 15.76 13.18
C CYS A 712 -42.79 15.58 11.68
N ALA A 713 -42.53 16.62 10.89
CA ALA A 713 -42.72 16.61 9.45
C ALA A 713 -41.47 16.05 8.76
N ALA A 714 -41.64 15.05 7.89
CA ALA A 714 -40.53 14.47 7.14
C ALA A 714 -39.77 15.56 6.34
N PRO A 715 -38.43 15.58 6.34
CA PRO A 715 -37.53 14.49 6.76
C PRO A 715 -37.29 14.37 8.27
N THR A 716 -37.68 15.37 9.07
CA THR A 716 -37.40 15.40 10.52
C THR A 716 -38.08 14.27 11.29
N GLN A 717 -37.44 13.85 12.37
CA GLN A 717 -37.84 12.81 13.31
C GLN A 717 -37.93 13.40 14.73
N PRO A 718 -38.66 12.77 15.66
CA PRO A 718 -38.62 13.13 17.07
C PRO A 718 -37.21 13.01 17.64
N SER A 719 -36.77 14.00 18.42
CA SER A 719 -35.40 14.14 18.92
C SER A 719 -34.85 12.96 19.77
N SER A 720 -35.69 12.02 20.20
CA SER A 720 -35.21 10.75 20.77
C SER A 720 -34.27 9.95 19.86
N VAL A 721 -34.28 10.18 18.54
CA VAL A 721 -33.28 9.59 17.63
C VAL A 721 -31.86 10.09 17.86
N VAL A 722 -31.68 11.27 18.47
CA VAL A 722 -30.38 11.83 18.88
C VAL A 722 -30.14 11.79 20.40
N GLY A 723 -31.01 11.12 21.16
CA GLY A 723 -30.86 10.91 22.60
C GLY A 723 -31.65 11.87 23.51
N ASP A 724 -32.55 12.69 22.96
CA ASP A 724 -33.50 13.47 23.75
C ASP A 724 -34.69 12.60 24.20
N SER A 725 -34.75 12.29 25.49
CA SER A 725 -35.80 11.45 26.06
C SER A 725 -37.16 12.14 26.18
N GLY A 726 -37.20 13.47 26.10
CA GLY A 726 -38.41 14.28 26.14
C GLY A 726 -39.10 14.50 24.79
N ASN A 727 -38.45 14.17 23.67
CA ASN A 727 -38.92 14.48 22.31
C ASN A 727 -39.25 15.97 22.11
N THR A 728 -38.39 16.84 22.64
CA THR A 728 -38.65 18.28 22.82
C THR A 728 -38.49 19.10 21.53
N PHE A 729 -37.93 18.50 20.48
CA PHE A 729 -37.77 19.09 19.15
C PHE A 729 -37.86 18.04 18.03
N CYS A 730 -37.92 18.53 16.80
CA CYS A 730 -37.89 17.72 15.59
C CYS A 730 -36.55 17.95 14.87
N ILE A 731 -35.88 16.88 14.45
CA ILE A 731 -34.54 16.92 13.85
C ILE A 731 -34.37 15.91 12.71
N ASP A 732 -33.68 16.29 11.64
CA ASP A 732 -33.18 15.37 10.62
C ASP A 732 -31.73 14.95 10.94
N PRO A 733 -31.48 13.74 11.47
CA PRO A 733 -30.14 13.27 11.84
C PRO A 733 -29.19 13.07 10.64
N ASN A 734 -29.68 13.19 9.40
CA ASN A 734 -28.82 13.18 8.21
C ASN A 734 -28.11 14.52 7.99
N HIS A 735 -28.69 15.63 8.48
CA HIS A 735 -28.19 16.98 8.28
C HIS A 735 -27.73 17.67 9.58
N ILE A 736 -28.35 17.35 10.73
CA ILE A 736 -27.98 17.91 12.04
C ILE A 736 -27.79 16.75 13.02
N ALA A 737 -26.59 16.55 13.57
CA ALA A 737 -26.31 15.40 14.44
C ALA A 737 -25.33 15.75 15.58
N PRO A 738 -25.41 15.07 16.74
CA PRO A 738 -24.42 15.23 17.80
C PRO A 738 -23.00 14.91 17.32
N ILE A 739 -21.96 15.54 17.88
CA ILE A 739 -20.54 15.30 17.56
C ILE A 739 -20.12 13.83 17.70
N LYS A 740 -20.82 13.05 18.54
CA LYS A 740 -20.66 11.58 18.61
C LYS A 740 -20.90 10.89 17.24
N GLN A 741 -21.78 11.43 16.41
CA GLN A 741 -22.05 10.90 15.07
C GLN A 741 -20.88 11.17 14.11
N TYR A 742 -20.13 12.26 14.26
CA TYR A 742 -18.91 12.51 13.46
C TYR A 742 -17.90 11.36 13.64
N PHE A 743 -17.63 10.94 14.88
CA PHE A 743 -16.74 9.80 15.15
C PHE A 743 -17.26 8.48 14.57
N THR A 744 -18.57 8.34 14.39
CA THR A 744 -19.18 7.19 13.71
C THR A 744 -19.03 7.29 12.20
N ASP A 745 -19.29 8.47 11.62
CA ASP A 745 -19.23 8.73 10.18
C ASP A 745 -17.78 8.66 9.65
N VAL A 746 -16.81 9.18 10.40
CA VAL A 746 -15.38 9.13 10.05
C VAL A 746 -14.83 7.69 10.13
N THR A 747 -15.29 6.90 11.10
CA THR A 747 -14.93 5.47 11.23
C THR A 747 -15.52 4.63 10.09
N ASN A 748 -16.77 4.93 9.69
CA ASN A 748 -17.48 4.18 8.65
C ASN A 748 -17.20 4.68 7.22
N ASN A 749 -16.38 5.73 7.05
CA ASN A 749 -16.15 6.38 5.75
C ASN A 749 -17.46 6.90 5.12
N THR A 750 -18.33 7.51 5.93
CA THR A 750 -19.63 8.10 5.56
C THR A 750 -19.73 9.59 5.91
N LEU A 751 -18.61 10.31 5.95
CA LEU A 751 -18.60 11.77 6.09
C LEU A 751 -19.35 12.44 4.92
N PRO A 752 -20.05 13.56 5.16
CA PRO A 752 -20.66 14.38 4.10
C PRO A 752 -19.59 15.06 3.24
N SER A 753 -19.98 15.64 2.10
CA SER A 753 -19.08 16.47 1.30
C SER A 753 -18.71 17.78 1.99
N PHE A 754 -19.63 18.40 2.72
CA PHE A 754 -19.35 19.50 3.64
C PHE A 754 -19.78 19.16 5.08
N ALA A 755 -18.86 19.25 6.03
CA ALA A 755 -19.15 19.16 7.45
C ALA A 755 -18.87 20.50 8.11
N PHE A 756 -19.85 21.04 8.82
CA PHE A 756 -19.60 22.13 9.77
C PHE A 756 -19.63 21.57 11.19
N ILE A 757 -18.71 22.00 12.06
CA ILE A 757 -18.59 21.49 13.43
C ILE A 757 -18.77 22.65 14.41
N GLU A 758 -19.84 22.53 15.20
CA GLU A 758 -20.25 23.44 16.27
C GLU A 758 -19.72 22.91 17.61
N ALA A 759 -18.83 23.68 18.23
CA ALA A 759 -18.37 23.41 19.59
C ALA A 759 -19.46 23.74 20.63
N GLY A 760 -19.32 23.23 21.85
CA GLY A 760 -20.34 23.33 22.88
C GLY A 760 -20.02 24.37 23.95
N TYR A 761 -20.84 25.42 24.00
CA TYR A 761 -20.69 26.52 24.95
C TYR A 761 -20.41 26.07 26.39
N GLY A 762 -19.33 26.62 26.96
CA GLY A 762 -18.91 26.37 28.35
C GLY A 762 -18.52 24.91 28.61
N ARG A 763 -18.07 24.18 27.58
CA ARG A 763 -17.58 22.80 27.69
C ARG A 763 -16.30 22.55 26.93
N ASN A 764 -16.28 22.85 25.64
CA ASN A 764 -15.16 22.55 24.76
C ASN A 764 -14.98 23.56 23.60
N ASP A 765 -15.70 24.68 23.61
CA ASP A 765 -15.64 25.75 22.61
C ASP A 765 -14.54 26.79 22.86
N GLU A 766 -14.08 26.89 24.11
CA GLU A 766 -12.97 27.76 24.58
C GLU A 766 -13.38 29.19 24.95
N HIS A 767 -14.65 29.57 24.74
CA HIS A 767 -15.19 30.88 25.08
C HIS A 767 -14.78 31.34 26.50
N PRO A 768 -14.10 32.51 26.63
CA PRO A 768 -13.77 33.15 27.90
C PRO A 768 -14.96 33.31 28.86
N GLY A 769 -14.68 33.51 30.16
CA GLY A 769 -15.70 33.76 31.19
C GLY A 769 -16.55 32.56 31.63
N SER A 770 -16.76 31.60 30.75
CA SER A 770 -17.51 30.35 30.99
C SER A 770 -16.94 29.45 32.11
N GLY A 771 -15.71 29.75 32.58
CA GLY A 771 -14.95 28.90 33.49
C GLY A 771 -14.34 27.67 32.82
N GLN A 772 -14.41 27.56 31.49
CA GLN A 772 -13.80 26.49 30.73
C GLN A 772 -12.29 26.70 30.56
N SER A 773 -11.53 25.62 30.67
CA SER A 773 -10.11 25.60 30.32
C SER A 773 -9.90 25.46 28.80
N VAL A 774 -9.02 26.29 28.22
CA VAL A 774 -8.61 26.21 26.80
C VAL A 774 -8.00 24.84 26.45
N ILE A 775 -7.36 24.17 27.42
CA ILE A 775 -6.78 22.82 27.18
C ILE A 775 -7.86 21.74 27.05
N THR A 776 -9.10 22.01 27.48
CA THR A 776 -10.25 21.12 27.28
C THR A 776 -10.79 21.20 25.85
N GLY A 777 -10.87 22.40 25.26
CA GLY A 777 -11.21 22.54 23.84
C GLY A 777 -10.11 21.99 22.93
N GLN A 778 -8.84 22.27 23.24
CA GLN A 778 -7.68 21.66 22.57
C GLN A 778 -7.74 20.12 22.57
N TYR A 779 -8.25 19.51 23.65
CA TYR A 779 -8.43 18.06 23.70
C TYR A 779 -9.56 17.56 22.78
N GLU A 780 -10.67 18.29 22.65
CA GLU A 780 -11.74 17.96 21.71
C GLU A 780 -11.27 18.11 20.26
N VAL A 781 -10.69 19.27 19.90
CA VAL A 781 -10.16 19.51 18.55
C VAL A 781 -9.11 18.48 18.18
N ALA A 782 -8.22 18.12 19.11
CA ALA A 782 -7.28 17.03 18.90
C ALA A 782 -7.98 15.68 18.68
N SER A 783 -9.05 15.38 19.40
CA SER A 783 -9.84 14.15 19.21
C SER A 783 -10.50 14.13 17.83
N VAL A 784 -11.11 15.24 17.41
CA VAL A 784 -11.74 15.42 16.09
C VAL A 784 -10.73 15.23 14.97
N ILE A 785 -9.61 15.97 14.97
CA ILE A 785 -8.62 15.94 13.88
C ILE A 785 -7.82 14.63 13.88
N ASN A 786 -7.43 14.10 15.04
CA ASN A 786 -6.71 12.82 15.10
C ASN A 786 -7.56 11.66 14.56
N SER A 787 -8.88 11.67 14.80
CA SER A 787 -9.77 10.65 14.23
C SER A 787 -9.88 10.77 12.70
N LEU A 788 -9.86 11.99 12.14
CA LEU A 788 -9.81 12.20 10.69
C LEU A 788 -8.51 11.65 10.09
N MET A 789 -7.36 12.01 10.66
CA MET A 789 -6.04 11.56 10.20
C MET A 789 -5.90 10.03 10.24
N GLN A 790 -6.54 9.35 11.19
CA GLN A 790 -6.51 7.90 11.33
C GLN A 790 -7.53 7.17 10.42
N SER A 791 -8.39 7.89 9.70
CA SER A 791 -9.49 7.33 8.90
C SER A 791 -9.14 7.11 7.43
N ALA A 792 -9.94 6.30 6.74
CA ALA A 792 -9.87 6.16 5.29
C ALA A 792 -10.18 7.48 4.54
N SER A 793 -11.00 8.35 5.14
CA SER A 793 -11.35 9.68 4.61
C SER A 793 -10.16 10.65 4.54
N TRP A 794 -9.08 10.41 5.32
CA TRP A 794 -7.90 11.30 5.40
C TRP A 794 -7.44 11.74 4.01
N SER A 795 -7.12 10.78 3.14
CA SER A 795 -6.57 10.96 1.78
C SER A 795 -7.37 11.86 0.83
N SER A 796 -8.59 12.22 1.20
CA SER A 796 -9.49 13.09 0.44
C SER A 796 -10.21 14.12 1.32
N SER A 797 -9.57 14.60 2.39
CA SER A 797 -10.17 15.61 3.29
C SER A 797 -9.35 16.90 3.36
N ALA A 798 -10.06 18.01 3.55
CA ALA A 798 -9.49 19.28 4.01
C ALA A 798 -10.24 19.69 5.28
N PHE A 799 -9.51 19.91 6.36
CA PHE A 799 -10.05 20.37 7.65
C PHE A 799 -9.53 21.78 7.92
N PHE A 800 -10.45 22.71 8.16
CA PHE A 800 -10.18 24.09 8.56
C PHE A 800 -10.58 24.23 10.03
N LEU A 801 -9.63 24.60 10.89
CA LEU A 801 -9.95 25.11 12.23
C LEU A 801 -9.90 26.63 12.17
N SER A 802 -10.90 27.29 12.73
CA SER A 802 -10.78 28.70 13.14
C SER A 802 -11.57 29.00 14.42
N TYR A 803 -11.65 30.27 14.78
CA TYR A 803 -12.51 30.79 15.84
C TYR A 803 -13.52 31.72 15.19
N ASP A 804 -14.72 31.82 15.74
CA ASP A 804 -15.81 32.65 15.24
C ASP A 804 -15.45 34.14 15.18
N GLU A 805 -14.79 34.66 16.21
CA GLU A 805 -14.35 36.03 16.40
C GLU A 805 -13.21 36.14 17.45
N GLY A 806 -12.69 37.35 17.69
CA GLY A 806 -11.47 37.60 18.47
C GLY A 806 -11.62 37.56 20.00
N GLY A 807 -12.83 37.71 20.54
CA GLY A 807 -13.19 37.55 21.95
C GLY A 807 -12.86 38.71 22.89
N GLY A 808 -12.22 39.79 22.40
CA GLY A 808 -11.66 40.87 23.22
C GLY A 808 -10.17 40.75 23.62
N PRO A 809 -9.50 39.57 23.61
CA PRO A 809 -8.05 39.52 23.64
C PRO A 809 -7.37 40.28 22.50
N TYR A 810 -6.25 40.92 22.84
CA TYR A 810 -5.49 41.80 21.96
C TYR A 810 -5.05 41.13 20.65
N ASP A 811 -5.14 41.86 19.53
CA ASP A 811 -4.41 41.57 18.30
C ASP A 811 -3.79 42.86 17.73
N HIS A 812 -2.55 42.77 17.24
CA HIS A 812 -1.84 43.96 16.77
C HIS A 812 -2.23 44.38 15.34
N VAL A 813 -2.85 43.52 14.53
CA VAL A 813 -3.18 43.83 13.14
C VAL A 813 -4.55 44.52 13.07
N PRO A 814 -4.64 45.76 12.58
CA PRO A 814 -5.91 46.44 12.46
C PRO A 814 -6.81 45.75 11.44
N PRO A 815 -8.06 45.40 11.79
CA PRO A 815 -9.01 44.84 10.83
C PRO A 815 -9.70 45.94 10.00
N VAL A 816 -8.95 47.01 9.68
CA VAL A 816 -9.44 48.20 8.97
C VAL A 816 -8.78 48.32 7.59
N PRO A 817 -9.57 48.48 6.51
CA PRO A 817 -9.04 48.63 5.15
C PRO A 817 -8.04 49.79 5.01
N ASN A 818 -6.96 49.55 4.26
CA ASN A 818 -5.76 50.41 4.10
C ASN A 818 -4.84 50.50 5.33
N HIS A 819 -5.17 49.83 6.43
CA HIS A 819 -4.44 49.89 7.70
C HIS A 819 -4.01 48.52 8.24
N SER A 820 -4.36 47.42 7.56
CA SER A 820 -4.11 46.05 8.05
C SER A 820 -2.64 45.59 8.02
N ASN A 821 -1.72 46.52 7.74
CA ASN A 821 -0.28 46.31 7.80
C ASN A 821 0.42 47.44 8.58
N ASP A 822 -0.31 48.23 9.39
CA ASP A 822 0.28 49.37 10.09
C ASP A 822 1.28 48.98 11.18
N TYR A 823 0.98 47.92 11.92
CA TYR A 823 1.79 47.41 13.04
C TYR A 823 2.58 46.12 12.75
N THR A 824 2.41 45.58 11.54
CA THR A 824 3.09 44.39 11.00
C THR A 824 4.61 44.48 11.01
N ASP A 825 5.29 43.34 11.14
CA ASP A 825 6.75 43.27 11.03
C ASP A 825 7.24 43.95 9.73
N VAL A 826 8.26 44.80 9.86
CA VAL A 826 8.78 45.64 8.77
C VAL A 826 9.26 44.82 7.56
N SER A 827 9.70 43.58 7.77
CA SER A 827 10.10 42.66 6.70
C SER A 827 8.91 42.09 5.92
N LEU A 828 7.73 42.00 6.55
CA LEU A 828 6.49 41.50 5.95
C LEU A 828 5.62 42.61 5.36
N LYS A 829 5.72 43.85 5.86
CA LYS A 829 4.86 44.99 5.46
C LYS A 829 4.79 45.30 3.95
N THR A 830 5.72 44.81 3.13
CA THR A 830 5.69 44.97 1.66
C THR A 830 5.24 43.74 0.88
N THR A 831 5.14 42.57 1.53
CA THR A 831 4.72 41.30 0.91
C THR A 831 3.26 40.97 1.19
N ILE A 832 2.71 41.47 2.29
CA ILE A 832 1.34 41.19 2.73
C ILE A 832 0.34 42.16 2.05
N PRO A 833 -0.67 41.67 1.31
CA PRO A 833 -1.74 42.51 0.76
C PRO A 833 -2.61 43.13 1.86
N ASP A 834 -3.32 44.21 1.54
CA ASP A 834 -4.27 44.85 2.44
C ASP A 834 -5.66 44.20 2.37
N ILE A 835 -6.39 44.16 3.49
CA ILE A 835 -7.73 43.56 3.59
C ILE A 835 -8.80 44.26 2.75
N SER A 836 -8.57 45.47 2.23
CA SER A 836 -9.47 46.17 1.28
C SER A 836 -9.89 45.34 0.06
N SER A 837 -9.12 44.31 -0.28
CA SER A 837 -9.45 43.32 -1.32
C SER A 837 -10.61 42.38 -0.96
N ILE A 838 -10.79 42.07 0.33
CA ILE A 838 -11.85 41.18 0.84
C ILE A 838 -12.92 41.91 1.67
N ALA A 839 -12.62 43.10 2.20
CA ALA A 839 -13.55 43.96 2.92
C ALA A 839 -14.55 44.62 1.96
N VAL A 840 -15.44 43.80 1.41
CA VAL A 840 -16.49 44.16 0.47
C VAL A 840 -17.83 44.11 1.21
N ASN A 841 -18.70 45.10 0.97
CA ASN A 841 -20.05 45.05 1.54
C ASN A 841 -20.80 43.90 0.83
N PRO A 842 -21.26 42.87 1.54
CA PRO A 842 -21.83 41.66 0.92
C PRO A 842 -23.03 41.98 0.03
N ASP A 843 -23.83 42.97 0.43
CA ASP A 843 -25.08 43.33 -0.22
C ASP A 843 -25.39 44.84 -0.10
N GLY A 844 -26.66 45.22 -0.23
CA GLY A 844 -27.13 46.61 -0.18
C GLY A 844 -27.54 47.10 1.22
N TYR A 845 -27.32 46.31 2.28
CA TYR A 845 -27.63 46.73 3.65
C TYR A 845 -26.43 47.48 4.27
N TYR A 846 -26.76 48.39 5.18
CA TYR A 846 -25.82 49.20 5.94
C TYR A 846 -26.32 49.24 7.40
N PRO A 847 -25.43 49.28 8.41
CA PRO A 847 -25.84 49.52 9.79
C PRO A 847 -26.64 50.82 9.89
N CYS A 848 -27.85 50.78 10.45
CA CYS A 848 -28.81 51.87 10.38
C CYS A 848 -29.40 52.27 11.74
N VAL A 849 -29.63 53.57 11.94
CA VAL A 849 -30.25 54.10 13.17
C VAL A 849 -31.77 54.17 13.04
N PRO A 850 -32.52 53.65 14.02
CA PRO A 850 -33.93 53.98 14.19
C PRO A 850 -34.12 55.50 14.37
N SER A 851 -34.78 56.16 13.41
CA SER A 851 -34.97 57.61 13.36
C SER A 851 -35.93 58.19 14.43
N SER A 852 -36.09 57.50 15.57
CA SER A 852 -37.27 57.43 16.45
C SER A 852 -38.50 56.78 15.80
N GLY A 853 -39.21 55.97 16.59
CA GLY A 853 -40.27 55.08 16.13
C GLY A 853 -39.95 53.62 16.45
N THR A 854 -40.87 52.71 16.12
CA THR A 854 -40.67 51.25 16.24
C THR A 854 -39.45 50.83 15.41
N PRO A 855 -38.54 49.99 15.94
CA PRO A 855 -37.47 49.40 15.15
C PRO A 855 -38.01 48.72 13.88
N THR A 856 -37.32 48.93 12.76
CA THR A 856 -37.48 48.05 11.60
C THR A 856 -36.69 46.77 11.83
N THR A 857 -37.10 45.66 11.21
CA THR A 857 -36.53 44.30 11.34
C THR A 857 -35.02 44.16 11.07
N HIS A 858 -34.35 45.24 10.68
CA HIS A 858 -32.92 45.29 10.32
C HIS A 858 -32.21 46.57 10.81
N CYS A 859 -32.70 47.25 11.86
CA CYS A 859 -31.98 48.36 12.51
C CYS A 859 -31.95 48.18 14.04
N ASP A 860 -30.79 47.78 14.55
CA ASP A 860 -30.47 47.42 15.93
C ASP A 860 -29.51 48.42 16.63
N LEU A 861 -28.92 49.36 15.87
CA LEU A 861 -28.03 50.39 16.39
C LEU A 861 -28.75 51.46 17.23
N SER A 862 -28.10 51.84 18.33
CA SER A 862 -28.43 53.03 19.10
C SER A 862 -27.78 54.28 18.50
N LYS A 863 -28.14 55.47 18.98
CA LYS A 863 -27.57 56.74 18.49
C LYS A 863 -26.09 56.98 18.85
N ILE A 864 -25.55 56.22 19.80
CA ILE A 864 -24.14 56.36 20.23
C ILE A 864 -23.22 55.30 19.62
N ASP A 865 -23.79 54.31 18.91
CA ASP A 865 -23.06 53.17 18.38
C ASP A 865 -22.30 53.57 17.09
N PRO A 866 -21.15 52.95 16.77
CA PRO A 866 -20.44 53.19 15.52
C PRO A 866 -21.34 52.89 14.31
N GLY A 867 -21.37 53.78 13.32
CA GLY A 867 -22.28 53.64 12.18
C GLY A 867 -23.63 54.31 12.40
N ALA A 868 -23.89 54.85 13.60
CA ALA A 868 -25.10 55.60 13.85
C ALA A 868 -25.11 56.98 13.16
N ASN A 869 -23.93 57.58 12.97
CA ASN A 869 -23.80 58.91 12.39
C ASN A 869 -23.33 58.78 10.94
N ALA A 870 -23.87 59.62 10.05
CA ALA A 870 -23.57 59.56 8.61
C ALA A 870 -22.10 59.87 8.22
N ALA A 871 -21.22 60.16 9.19
CA ALA A 871 -19.79 60.34 9.03
C ALA A 871 -18.94 59.18 9.62
N ASP A 872 -19.58 58.23 10.29
CA ASP A 872 -18.93 57.04 10.85
C ASP A 872 -18.54 56.09 9.73
N ALA A 873 -17.41 55.39 9.87
CA ALA A 873 -16.89 54.50 8.84
C ALA A 873 -17.93 53.44 8.41
N ALA A 874 -18.65 52.87 9.39
CA ALA A 874 -19.73 51.91 9.17
C ALA A 874 -20.94 52.46 8.39
N ALA A 875 -21.32 53.73 8.61
CA ALA A 875 -22.40 54.35 7.86
C ALA A 875 -22.00 54.64 6.40
N VAL A 876 -20.73 54.97 6.16
CA VAL A 876 -20.21 55.32 4.83
C VAL A 876 -19.89 54.07 4.00
N ASN A 877 -19.28 53.05 4.60
CA ASN A 877 -18.75 51.88 3.90
C ASN A 877 -19.63 50.61 4.05
N GLY A 878 -20.60 50.61 4.96
CA GLY A 878 -21.36 49.42 5.33
C GLY A 878 -20.54 48.47 6.21
N PHE A 879 -20.83 47.17 6.16
CA PHE A 879 -20.07 46.14 6.88
C PHE A 879 -18.60 46.05 6.46
N ALA A 880 -18.26 46.58 5.28
CA ALA A 880 -16.87 46.72 4.83
C ALA A 880 -16.05 47.76 5.63
N ALA A 881 -16.64 48.51 6.55
CA ALA A 881 -15.93 49.55 7.30
C ALA A 881 -14.79 49.03 8.17
N GLN A 882 -14.97 47.83 8.72
CA GLN A 882 -14.01 47.13 9.55
C GLN A 882 -14.44 45.65 9.57
N LEU A 883 -13.50 44.73 9.32
CA LEU A 883 -13.72 43.31 9.56
C LEU A 883 -13.62 43.02 11.07
N GLY A 884 -13.97 41.82 11.51
CA GLY A 884 -13.57 41.42 12.85
C GLY A 884 -12.05 41.23 12.93
N PHE A 885 -11.51 41.13 14.15
CA PHE A 885 -10.07 40.95 14.35
C PHE A 885 -9.54 39.67 13.70
N ARG A 886 -8.20 39.57 13.59
CA ARG A 886 -7.60 38.30 13.20
C ARG A 886 -7.93 37.24 14.23
N VAL A 887 -8.28 36.05 13.75
CA VAL A 887 -8.58 34.88 14.56
C VAL A 887 -7.62 33.73 14.19
N PRO A 888 -7.31 32.80 15.11
CA PRO A 888 -6.46 31.66 14.81
C PRO A 888 -7.03 30.85 13.65
N ASN A 889 -6.17 30.43 12.72
CA ASN A 889 -6.55 29.59 11.59
C ASN A 889 -5.45 28.59 11.24
N PHE A 890 -5.80 27.31 11.08
CA PHE A 890 -4.91 26.37 10.40
C PHE A 890 -5.66 25.33 9.57
N VAL A 891 -4.99 24.87 8.51
CA VAL A 891 -5.53 23.95 7.50
C VAL A 891 -4.81 22.61 7.59
N VAL A 892 -5.56 21.53 7.82
CA VAL A 892 -5.06 20.16 7.96
C VAL A 892 -5.57 19.30 6.81
N SER A 893 -4.66 18.76 5.99
CA SER A 893 -4.99 17.95 4.82
C SER A 893 -3.78 17.13 4.36
N PRO A 894 -3.97 15.98 3.68
CA PRO A 894 -2.90 15.31 2.94
C PRO A 894 -2.16 16.23 1.96
N TYR A 895 -2.86 17.25 1.46
CA TYR A 895 -2.38 18.18 0.46
C TYR A 895 -1.91 19.52 1.04
N ALA A 896 -2.09 19.78 2.35
CA ALA A 896 -1.70 21.07 2.94
C ALA A 896 -0.17 21.22 2.96
N ARG A 897 0.35 22.33 2.45
CA ARG A 897 1.81 22.60 2.35
C ARG A 897 2.49 22.51 3.71
N LYS A 898 3.75 22.06 3.71
CA LYS A 898 4.52 21.92 4.95
C LYS A 898 4.96 23.27 5.47
N HIS A 899 4.79 23.49 6.77
CA HIS A 899 5.35 24.63 7.51
C HIS A 899 4.96 26.01 6.95
N TYR A 900 3.86 26.07 6.18
CA TYR A 900 3.48 27.21 5.38
C TYR A 900 2.78 28.29 6.23
N VAL A 901 3.03 29.55 5.91
CA VAL A 901 2.24 30.68 6.42
C VAL A 901 1.61 31.37 5.21
N SER A 902 0.28 31.42 5.17
CA SER A 902 -0.42 32.27 4.22
C SER A 902 -0.60 33.67 4.78
N HIS A 903 -0.13 34.64 4.02
CA HIS A 903 -0.30 36.07 4.26
C HIS A 903 -1.42 36.70 3.40
N ILE A 904 -2.21 35.89 2.70
CA ILE A 904 -3.29 36.42 1.86
C ILE A 904 -4.46 36.83 2.79
N PRO A 905 -5.03 38.03 2.66
CA PRO A 905 -6.25 38.41 3.38
C PRO A 905 -7.41 37.45 3.12
N MET A 906 -8.00 36.93 4.20
CA MET A 906 -9.13 36.00 4.19
C MET A 906 -10.08 36.24 5.36
N ASP A 907 -11.34 35.85 5.20
CA ASP A 907 -12.25 35.58 6.31
C ASP A 907 -12.99 34.24 6.11
N HIS A 908 -13.91 33.89 7.02
CA HIS A 908 -14.62 32.60 6.99
C HIS A 908 -15.38 32.33 5.70
N THR A 909 -15.81 33.37 4.99
CA THR A 909 -16.48 33.23 3.70
C THR A 909 -15.55 32.65 2.63
N ALA A 910 -14.23 32.64 2.83
CA ALA A 910 -13.28 31.96 1.95
C ALA A 910 -13.42 30.43 2.02
N VAL A 911 -13.84 29.86 3.17
CA VAL A 911 -14.15 28.42 3.26
C VAL A 911 -15.42 28.09 2.48
N ILE A 912 -16.41 28.98 2.52
CA ILE A 912 -17.62 28.87 1.68
C ILE A 912 -17.24 28.89 0.20
N LYS A 913 -16.40 29.86 -0.19
CA LYS A 913 -15.86 29.96 -1.55
C LYS A 913 -15.10 28.71 -1.99
N PHE A 914 -14.35 28.07 -1.09
CA PHE A 914 -13.68 26.79 -1.35
C PHE A 914 -14.68 25.64 -1.56
N VAL A 915 -15.73 25.56 -0.74
CA VAL A 915 -16.81 24.57 -0.85
C VAL A 915 -17.58 24.73 -2.17
N GLU A 916 -17.94 25.95 -2.54
CA GLU A 916 -18.58 26.31 -3.83
C GLU A 916 -17.72 25.91 -5.03
N ASN A 917 -16.46 26.39 -5.06
CA ASN A 917 -15.48 26.08 -6.10
C ASN A 917 -15.28 24.57 -6.24
N ARG A 918 -15.34 23.85 -5.12
CA ARG A 918 -15.14 22.41 -5.08
C ARG A 918 -16.34 21.63 -5.59
N PHE A 919 -17.52 21.82 -5.01
CA PHE A 919 -18.66 20.92 -5.18
C PHE A 919 -19.76 21.45 -6.09
N ILE A 920 -19.77 22.74 -6.39
CA ILE A 920 -20.81 23.41 -7.18
C ILE A 920 -20.21 23.84 -8.53
N ASN A 921 -19.54 25.00 -8.58
CA ASN A 921 -18.72 25.45 -9.71
C ASN A 921 -17.91 26.70 -9.30
N GLY A 922 -16.87 27.04 -10.07
CA GLY A 922 -15.99 28.19 -9.77
C GLY A 922 -16.61 29.58 -9.89
N SER A 923 -17.88 29.68 -10.28
CA SER A 923 -18.66 30.93 -10.36
C SER A 923 -19.86 30.98 -9.41
N ALA A 924 -20.05 29.97 -8.57
CA ALA A 924 -20.98 30.04 -7.44
C ALA A 924 -20.46 31.07 -6.41
N HIS A 925 -21.40 31.74 -5.73
CA HIS A 925 -21.22 32.66 -4.61
C HIS A 925 -22.62 33.06 -4.09
N LEU A 926 -22.76 33.31 -2.78
CA LEU A 926 -24.01 33.78 -2.17
C LEU A 926 -24.12 35.32 -2.21
N THR A 927 -23.02 36.06 -2.07
CA THR A 927 -23.03 37.54 -2.01
C THR A 927 -21.87 38.16 -2.83
N ALA A 928 -21.54 39.44 -2.61
CA ALA A 928 -20.31 40.04 -3.14
C ALA A 928 -19.06 39.73 -2.28
N ARG A 929 -19.24 39.30 -1.03
CA ARG A 929 -18.17 39.16 -0.03
C ARG A 929 -17.42 37.83 -0.14
N ASP A 930 -18.12 36.71 -0.24
CA ASP A 930 -17.56 35.39 -0.60
C ASP A 930 -17.00 35.37 -2.04
N ALA A 931 -17.65 36.07 -2.97
CA ALA A 931 -17.18 36.24 -4.34
C ALA A 931 -15.81 36.94 -4.44
N ALA A 932 -15.46 37.79 -3.47
CA ALA A 932 -14.20 38.51 -3.40
C ALA A 932 -13.06 37.70 -2.74
N GLN A 933 -13.35 36.60 -2.05
CA GLN A 933 -12.37 35.82 -1.31
C GLN A 933 -11.39 35.07 -2.25
N PRO A 934 -10.14 34.84 -1.80
CA PRO A 934 -9.26 33.89 -2.47
C PRO A 934 -9.82 32.47 -2.40
N ASN A 935 -9.40 31.62 -3.34
CA ASN A 935 -9.90 30.26 -3.48
C ASN A 935 -9.25 29.22 -2.54
N LEU A 936 -8.51 29.65 -1.52
CA LEU A 936 -7.72 28.85 -0.57
C LEU A 936 -6.74 27.84 -1.18
N LEU A 937 -6.40 27.92 -2.48
CA LEU A 937 -5.51 26.93 -3.12
C LEU A 937 -4.03 27.15 -2.80
N ASP A 938 -3.65 28.29 -2.23
CA ASP A 938 -2.30 28.61 -1.77
C ASP A 938 -1.86 27.73 -0.59
N PHE A 939 -2.80 27.25 0.23
CA PHE A 939 -2.55 26.30 1.32
C PHE A 939 -2.17 24.89 0.82
N PHE A 940 -2.44 24.54 -0.45
CA PHE A 940 -2.39 23.15 -0.91
C PHE A 940 -1.34 22.90 -2.01
N ASP A 941 -0.51 21.87 -1.83
CA ASP A 941 0.28 21.24 -2.89
C ASP A 941 -0.32 19.88 -3.25
N PHE A 942 -1.18 19.89 -4.27
CA PHE A 942 -1.74 18.68 -4.87
C PHE A 942 -0.74 17.89 -5.75
N THR A 943 0.45 18.44 -6.03
CA THR A 943 1.48 17.77 -6.82
C THR A 943 2.28 16.78 -5.97
N THR A 944 2.76 17.23 -4.81
CA THR A 944 3.54 16.37 -3.90
C THR A 944 2.67 15.64 -2.87
N ALA A 945 1.49 16.17 -2.53
CA ALA A 945 0.59 15.64 -1.50
C ALA A 945 1.35 15.34 -0.18
N PRO A 946 1.94 16.37 0.45
CA PRO A 946 3.01 16.27 1.47
C PRO A 946 2.70 15.40 2.70
N TRP A 947 1.41 15.16 2.99
CA TRP A 947 0.91 14.44 4.16
C TRP A 947 -0.02 13.27 3.82
N MET A 948 0.12 12.64 2.64
CA MET A 948 -0.61 11.39 2.33
C MET A 948 -0.46 10.33 3.43
N THR A 949 0.69 10.28 4.09
CA THR A 949 0.83 9.71 5.44
C THR A 949 0.74 10.87 6.45
N PRO A 950 -0.23 10.87 7.39
CA PRO A 950 -0.36 11.93 8.37
C PRO A 950 0.83 11.95 9.34
N PRO A 951 1.21 13.13 9.86
CA PRO A 951 2.20 13.25 10.93
C PRO A 951 1.65 12.74 12.27
N SER A 952 2.53 12.55 13.25
CA SER A 952 2.17 12.15 14.62
C SER A 952 2.23 13.36 15.57
N PRO A 953 1.10 14.01 15.89
CA PRO A 953 1.08 15.13 16.81
C PRO A 953 1.40 14.72 18.26
N PRO A 954 1.84 15.68 19.11
CA PRO A 954 1.98 15.43 20.53
C PRO A 954 0.61 15.15 21.17
N ALA A 955 0.61 14.48 22.31
CA ALA A 955 -0.59 14.46 23.15
C ALA A 955 -0.87 15.89 23.66
N PRO A 956 -2.12 16.38 23.62
CA PRO A 956 -2.48 17.68 24.21
C PRO A 956 -2.07 17.79 25.68
N VAL A 957 -1.67 18.98 26.09
CA VAL A 957 -1.49 19.31 27.51
C VAL A 957 -2.80 19.13 28.26
N THR A 958 -2.71 18.58 29.47
CA THR A 958 -3.82 18.38 30.40
C THR A 958 -3.41 18.84 31.80
N THR A 959 -4.38 19.03 32.69
CA THR A 959 -4.11 19.26 34.12
C THR A 959 -3.21 18.17 34.73
N SER A 960 -3.36 16.92 34.27
CA SER A 960 -2.52 15.80 34.70
C SER A 960 -1.08 15.87 34.21
N THR A 961 -0.79 16.44 33.03
CA THR A 961 0.59 16.60 32.53
C THR A 961 1.26 17.84 33.12
N LEU A 962 0.48 18.86 33.48
CA LEU A 962 0.97 20.05 34.20
C LEU A 962 1.26 19.74 35.69
N GLY A 963 0.54 18.79 36.29
CA GLY A 963 0.67 18.43 37.70
C GLY A 963 -0.09 19.37 38.66
N TYR A 964 -0.89 20.29 38.13
CA TYR A 964 -1.77 21.19 38.88
C TYR A 964 -3.02 21.53 38.04
N ASN A 965 -4.01 22.17 38.67
CA ASN A 965 -5.11 22.78 37.92
C ASN A 965 -4.77 24.24 37.60
N PRO A 966 -4.51 24.61 36.33
CA PRO A 966 -4.26 25.99 35.91
C PRO A 966 -5.54 26.83 35.75
N CYS A 967 -6.74 26.27 35.90
CA CYS A 967 -7.99 27.02 35.90
C CYS A 967 -8.53 27.17 37.33
N THR A 968 -8.11 28.22 38.03
CA THR A 968 -8.61 28.58 39.37
C THR A 968 -8.63 30.09 39.56
N PRO A 969 -9.50 30.65 40.42
CA PRO A 969 -9.49 32.08 40.73
C PRO A 969 -8.13 32.62 41.23
N GLN A 970 -7.27 31.75 41.79
CA GLN A 970 -5.92 32.11 42.24
C GLN A 970 -4.86 32.07 41.14
N THR A 971 -5.08 31.34 40.05
CA THR A 971 -4.15 31.31 38.88
C THR A 971 -4.51 32.35 37.83
N MET A 972 -5.74 32.87 37.90
CA MET A 972 -6.22 34.03 37.13
C MET A 972 -5.56 35.35 37.59
N GLN A 973 -5.31 35.49 38.90
CA GLN A 973 -4.72 36.69 39.55
C GLN A 973 -3.22 36.91 39.26
#